data_AF-B5EDT4-F1
#
_entry.id   AF-B5EDT4-F1
#
_cell.length_a   1.000
_cell.length_b   1.000
_cell.length_c   1.000
_cell.angle_alpha   90.00
_cell.angle_beta   90.00
_cell.angle_gamma   90.00
#
_symmetry.space_group_name_H-M   'P 1'
#
loop_
_entity.id
_entity.type
_entity.pdbx_description
1 polymer ?
#
loop_
_entity_poly.entity_id
_entity_poly.type
_entity_poly.pdbx_seq_one_letter_code
_entity_poly.pdbx_strand_id
1 'polypeptide(L)'
;MLGITIVTPSFNQAPFLEQCIDSILSQNYPDLEYIIMDGGSTDGSVDIIKKYERHLAYWQSCPDSGQYNAINEGFRQARNPIMGWLNSDDMLHKDGLSVVNEVFCRLPEVEFLTSKRIGFDVNGDLASYDYLSQTWCHDLLLSKELILKYSLFIMQEGTFWRRRLWEKVGGRLDTSWSLAADFELWLRMSRHAALHTVNALTGGFRCYSMEQRCNKNRDEYIEQCCQIIDREIALELPPATHRSTPPPLIDYPLREKPAHFEVLTKREHPRISIVTPSFNQKQYLEECIDSVLSQNYPNLEYIVMDGGSTDGSAEIIQKYARHLNYWQSRKDYGQYHAVNTGFLISTGEVMAWLNSDDKYHPGAFWLVSDAFDSLPELKWLTGSPTLWDKEGNASGFDSQPPSWCREKYLQGKVHSPFIQQESTFWRRSLWLEAGARLASDFPFAADMELWARFFRHAQLHTLHAPLGGFRSHPGEGQRSEVASQQYAQEAERIVARERAFFSANQTELQPPPPPLLVRDVVSCAGSRITEENFGFFSYSRSIHFPYFAGCDTELYGRVIDPRSCNLKTYQELLAYSFLRHNFPKGSRVLVIADHASPIVSATRRYYECWSVPAAPGAAPNPAVPCKDVAAQLGSFSAELPDAYFQLVIGSFALETGARSEGRWRDICRDIDRVLTPDGHALHCFDLKAGENGFESHPLLPFLFRHEAPCSRFVPFQQAALDPFVFFRSEEPASPGLEPVRWLSYNVLRPKGYAAYGVTNESPAPPSAEQHAAPSPAPERACDETAARAAAVAPQEPEPPRRLHIGGETPAVGWEILNIAAGPHVDHVGNANDLSRFTAATFQEIYASHILEHLDYQRELLSTLKEWHRVLKPFGTLYLSVPDLDVLARLLLDKERLNVDDRFAVMRIMFGGHMNQHDFHATGLNEDFLTYFLNEAGFLMPRRVERLEMFRDTSSMEFKGELISLNMVARKLPG
;
A
#
# COMPACT_ATOMS: atom_id res chain seq x y z
N MET A 1 -17.22 2.02 -37.23
CA MET A 1 -17.06 2.86 -36.03
C MET A 1 -17.99 4.04 -36.23
N LEU A 2 -18.80 4.38 -35.23
CA LEU A 2 -19.81 5.44 -35.32
C LEU A 2 -19.31 6.66 -34.55
N GLY A 3 -19.35 7.86 -35.12
CA GLY A 3 -19.02 9.06 -34.37
C GLY A 3 -19.86 9.23 -33.11
N ILE A 4 -19.26 9.77 -32.05
CA ILE A 4 -19.92 10.06 -30.77
C ILE A 4 -19.79 11.55 -30.47
N THR A 5 -20.89 12.22 -30.11
CA THR A 5 -20.87 13.56 -29.53
C THR A 5 -20.99 13.45 -28.01
N ILE A 6 -20.08 14.12 -27.29
CA ILE A 6 -20.21 14.40 -25.84
C ILE A 6 -20.36 15.91 -25.66
N VAL A 7 -21.39 16.32 -24.92
CA VAL A 7 -21.54 17.70 -24.45
C VAL A 7 -21.23 17.77 -22.95
N THR A 8 -20.46 18.76 -22.52
CA THR A 8 -20.20 19.03 -21.10
C THR A 8 -20.67 20.43 -20.72
N PRO A 9 -21.73 20.57 -19.90
CA PRO A 9 -22.06 21.85 -19.28
C PRO A 9 -21.05 22.16 -18.17
N SER A 10 -20.65 23.42 -18.03
CA SER A 10 -19.75 23.85 -16.96
C SER A 10 -20.15 25.21 -16.38
N PHE A 11 -20.13 25.35 -15.06
CA PHE A 11 -20.31 26.64 -14.40
C PHE A 11 -19.64 26.65 -13.03
N ASN A 12 -18.52 27.36 -12.91
CA ASN A 12 -17.66 27.40 -11.73
C ASN A 12 -17.26 26.00 -11.22
N GLN A 13 -16.64 25.21 -12.11
CA GLN A 13 -16.28 23.82 -11.87
C GLN A 13 -14.78 23.57 -12.08
N ALA A 14 -13.94 24.60 -11.89
CA ALA A 14 -12.50 24.50 -12.05
C ALA A 14 -11.85 23.34 -11.28
N PRO A 15 -12.29 22.97 -10.05
CA PRO A 15 -11.70 21.85 -9.32
C PRO A 15 -11.85 20.48 -9.99
N PHE A 16 -12.86 20.28 -10.84
CA PHE A 16 -13.19 18.96 -11.41
C PHE A 16 -13.20 18.92 -12.93
N LEU A 17 -13.37 20.07 -13.59
CA LEU A 17 -13.53 20.17 -15.05
C LEU A 17 -12.36 19.56 -15.81
N GLU A 18 -11.12 19.74 -15.33
CA GLU A 18 -9.95 19.18 -15.99
C GLU A 18 -9.96 17.65 -15.97
N GLN A 19 -10.30 17.04 -14.83
CA GLN A 19 -10.47 15.58 -14.73
C GLN A 19 -11.59 15.05 -15.63
N CYS A 20 -12.71 15.79 -15.72
CA CYS A 20 -13.80 15.46 -16.62
C CYS A 20 -13.33 15.44 -18.09
N ILE A 21 -12.65 16.51 -18.53
CA ILE A 21 -12.05 16.63 -19.87
C ILE A 21 -11.07 15.50 -20.14
N ASP A 22 -10.16 15.22 -19.21
CA ASP A 22 -9.15 14.18 -19.36
C ASP A 22 -9.79 12.79 -19.45
N SER A 23 -10.86 12.50 -18.68
CA SER A 23 -11.58 11.23 -18.75
C SER A 23 -12.22 10.97 -20.12
N ILE A 24 -12.61 12.03 -20.83
CA ILE A 24 -13.20 11.99 -22.17
C ILE A 24 -12.11 11.88 -23.24
N LEU A 25 -11.06 12.72 -23.18
CA LEU A 25 -10.01 12.74 -24.20
C LEU A 25 -9.10 11.51 -24.14
N SER A 26 -8.84 10.98 -22.94
CA SER A 26 -8.03 9.77 -22.74
C SER A 26 -8.64 8.49 -23.31
N GLN A 27 -9.92 8.51 -23.68
CA GLN A 27 -10.56 7.43 -24.44
C GLN A 27 -9.88 7.21 -25.80
N ASN A 28 -9.13 8.21 -26.31
CA ASN A 28 -8.50 8.20 -27.63
C ASN A 28 -9.46 7.78 -28.75
N TYR A 29 -10.74 8.15 -28.61
CA TYR A 29 -11.79 7.69 -29.51
C TYR A 29 -11.69 8.40 -30.87
N PRO A 30 -11.49 7.68 -31.99
CA PRO A 30 -11.09 8.29 -33.27
C PRO A 30 -12.07 9.31 -33.87
N ASP A 31 -13.37 9.18 -33.57
CA ASP A 31 -14.43 10.03 -34.12
C ASP A 31 -15.25 10.67 -32.98
N LEU A 32 -14.54 11.26 -32.03
CA LEU A 32 -15.12 11.99 -30.91
C LEU A 32 -15.36 13.45 -31.28
N GLU A 33 -16.59 13.91 -31.08
CA GLU A 33 -16.96 15.31 -31.13
C GLU A 33 -17.22 15.79 -29.71
N TYR A 34 -16.24 16.49 -29.13
CA TYR A 34 -16.34 16.98 -27.75
C TYR A 34 -16.68 18.47 -27.71
N ILE A 35 -17.77 18.82 -27.03
CA ILE A 35 -18.34 20.17 -26.98
C ILE A 35 -18.46 20.61 -25.53
N ILE A 36 -17.95 21.79 -25.19
CA ILE A 36 -18.07 22.36 -23.84
C ILE A 36 -18.88 23.65 -23.86
N MET A 37 -19.91 23.72 -23.02
CA MET A 37 -20.79 24.88 -22.90
C MET A 37 -20.66 25.44 -21.48
N ASP A 38 -19.95 26.55 -21.36
CA ASP A 38 -19.67 27.22 -20.09
C ASP A 38 -20.63 28.39 -19.85
N GLY A 39 -21.23 28.42 -18.66
CA GLY A 39 -22.23 29.41 -18.25
C GLY A 39 -21.67 30.77 -17.84
N GLY A 40 -20.46 31.12 -18.26
CA GLY A 40 -19.77 32.35 -17.88
C GLY A 40 -19.02 32.21 -16.55
N SER A 41 -18.26 31.13 -16.38
CA SER A 41 -17.49 30.83 -15.16
C SER A 41 -16.46 31.91 -14.82
N THR A 42 -16.20 32.06 -13.53
CA THR A 42 -15.29 33.07 -12.97
C THR A 42 -14.17 32.49 -12.10
N ASP A 43 -14.12 31.17 -11.96
CA ASP A 43 -13.27 30.43 -11.02
C ASP A 43 -12.01 29.80 -11.66
N GLY A 44 -11.72 30.12 -12.93
CA GLY A 44 -10.64 29.51 -13.70
C GLY A 44 -11.09 28.41 -14.67
N SER A 45 -12.36 27.99 -14.66
CA SER A 45 -12.89 26.98 -15.60
C SER A 45 -12.61 27.34 -17.07
N VAL A 46 -12.77 28.62 -17.43
CA VAL A 46 -12.53 29.10 -18.81
C VAL A 46 -11.06 28.95 -19.23
N ASP A 47 -10.11 29.11 -18.30
CA ASP A 47 -8.70 28.95 -18.61
C ASP A 47 -8.34 27.47 -18.81
N ILE A 48 -8.97 26.57 -18.06
CA ILE A 48 -8.91 25.12 -18.30
C ILE A 48 -9.47 24.81 -19.69
N ILE A 49 -10.66 25.30 -20.04
CA ILE A 49 -11.26 25.05 -21.37
C ILE A 49 -10.31 25.51 -22.50
N LYS A 50 -9.71 26.70 -22.37
CA LYS A 50 -8.74 27.22 -23.34
C LYS A 50 -7.50 26.35 -23.47
N LYS A 51 -7.00 25.73 -22.39
CA LYS A 51 -5.88 24.77 -22.43
C LYS A 51 -6.18 23.63 -23.40
N TYR A 52 -7.43 23.17 -23.45
CA TYR A 52 -7.87 22.04 -24.27
C TYR A 52 -8.54 22.45 -25.59
N GLU A 53 -8.62 23.74 -25.93
CA GLU A 53 -9.37 24.26 -27.08
C GLU A 53 -9.09 23.51 -28.41
N ARG A 54 -7.83 23.11 -28.63
CA ARG A 54 -7.41 22.36 -29.83
C ARG A 54 -8.02 20.96 -29.95
N HIS A 55 -8.48 20.40 -28.83
CA HIS A 55 -9.10 19.08 -28.72
C HIS A 55 -10.63 19.14 -28.72
N LEU A 56 -11.22 20.35 -28.67
CA LEU A 56 -12.66 20.54 -28.64
C LEU A 56 -13.19 20.81 -30.05
N ALA A 57 -14.32 20.19 -30.38
CA ALA A 57 -15.02 20.46 -31.63
C ALA A 57 -15.72 21.83 -31.61
N TYR A 58 -16.19 22.24 -30.43
CA TYR A 58 -16.78 23.54 -30.17
C TYR A 58 -16.70 23.86 -28.68
N TRP A 59 -16.50 25.13 -28.33
CA TRP A 59 -16.75 25.58 -26.97
C TRP A 59 -17.24 27.03 -26.95
N GLN A 60 -17.97 27.39 -25.92
CA GLN A 60 -18.45 28.76 -25.69
C GLN A 60 -18.54 29.04 -24.19
N SER A 61 -18.19 30.26 -23.80
CA SER A 61 -18.40 30.77 -22.44
C SER A 61 -19.25 32.04 -22.48
N CYS A 62 -20.46 31.97 -21.95
CA CYS A 62 -21.34 33.13 -21.75
C CYS A 62 -22.42 32.82 -20.71
N PRO A 63 -22.96 33.84 -20.01
CA PRO A 63 -24.11 33.63 -19.12
C PRO A 63 -25.25 32.87 -19.81
N ASP A 64 -25.70 31.80 -19.17
CA ASP A 64 -26.80 30.95 -19.63
C ASP A 64 -27.95 30.89 -18.61
N SER A 65 -28.97 30.09 -18.90
CA SER A 65 -30.12 29.87 -18.00
C SER A 65 -30.06 28.54 -17.25
N GLY A 66 -28.86 28.00 -17.03
CA GLY A 66 -28.58 26.76 -16.30
C GLY A 66 -28.14 25.59 -17.18
N GLN A 67 -27.73 24.50 -16.52
CA GLN A 67 -27.06 23.34 -17.15
C GLN A 67 -27.83 22.74 -18.34
N TYR A 68 -29.17 22.65 -18.27
CA TYR A 68 -29.95 22.07 -19.36
C TYR A 68 -30.04 22.99 -20.59
N ASN A 69 -29.93 24.30 -20.39
CA ASN A 69 -29.78 25.23 -21.51
C ASN A 69 -28.42 25.05 -22.17
N ALA A 70 -27.34 24.97 -21.39
CA ALA A 70 -25.99 24.68 -21.88
C ALA A 70 -25.96 23.37 -22.68
N ILE A 71 -26.54 22.28 -22.16
CA ILE A 71 -26.61 21.00 -22.88
C ILE A 71 -27.38 21.12 -24.20
N ASN A 72 -28.54 21.81 -24.19
CA ASN A 72 -29.33 22.05 -25.40
C ASN A 72 -28.54 22.82 -26.46
N GLU A 73 -27.85 23.90 -26.09
CA GLU A 73 -27.01 24.67 -27.01
C GLU A 73 -25.84 23.83 -27.55
N GLY A 74 -25.21 23.03 -26.69
CA GLY A 74 -24.14 22.11 -27.11
C GLY A 74 -24.64 21.09 -28.13
N PHE A 75 -25.81 20.48 -27.89
CA PHE A 75 -26.38 19.53 -28.84
C PHE A 75 -26.87 20.15 -30.16
N ARG A 76 -27.07 21.47 -30.24
CA ARG A 76 -27.27 22.14 -31.54
C ARG A 76 -26.02 22.14 -32.41
N GLN A 77 -24.84 22.06 -31.81
CA GLN A 77 -23.57 21.97 -32.53
C GLN A 77 -23.20 20.53 -32.91
N ALA A 78 -23.88 19.54 -32.33
CA ALA A 78 -23.58 18.14 -32.52
C ALA A 78 -23.78 17.71 -33.99
N ARG A 79 -22.85 16.91 -34.55
CA ARG A 79 -22.93 16.28 -35.89
C ARG A 79 -22.91 14.75 -35.87
N ASN A 80 -22.44 14.13 -34.78
CA ASN A 80 -22.28 12.68 -34.73
C ASN A 80 -23.59 11.89 -34.44
N PRO A 81 -23.69 10.63 -34.93
CA PRO A 81 -24.91 9.83 -34.85
C PRO A 81 -25.23 9.31 -33.44
N ILE A 82 -24.24 9.22 -32.56
CA ILE A 82 -24.42 8.86 -31.15
C ILE A 82 -24.22 10.10 -30.29
N MET A 83 -25.08 10.28 -29.28
CA MET A 83 -25.10 11.44 -28.40
C MET A 83 -25.06 10.99 -26.94
N GLY A 84 -24.33 11.75 -26.13
CA GLY A 84 -24.31 11.68 -24.67
C GLY A 84 -23.88 13.03 -24.11
N TRP A 85 -24.07 13.23 -22.81
CA TRP A 85 -23.48 14.37 -22.10
C TRP A 85 -22.79 13.89 -20.83
N LEU A 86 -21.92 14.72 -20.27
CA LEU A 86 -21.25 14.43 -19.01
C LEU A 86 -21.10 15.75 -18.24
N ASN A 87 -21.61 15.83 -17.01
CA ASN A 87 -21.44 17.05 -16.22
C ASN A 87 -19.97 17.24 -15.88
N SER A 88 -19.55 18.50 -15.68
CA SER A 88 -18.14 18.85 -15.51
C SER A 88 -17.46 18.31 -14.25
N ASP A 89 -18.22 17.76 -13.29
CA ASP A 89 -17.70 17.06 -12.12
C ASP A 89 -17.70 15.53 -12.25
N ASP A 90 -18.28 15.00 -13.34
CA ASP A 90 -18.41 13.58 -13.60
C ASP A 90 -17.31 13.03 -14.53
N MET A 91 -17.20 11.70 -14.65
CA MET A 91 -16.13 11.04 -15.43
C MET A 91 -16.61 9.85 -16.26
N LEU A 92 -16.00 9.64 -17.43
CA LEU A 92 -16.16 8.40 -18.20
C LEU A 92 -15.28 7.27 -17.65
N HIS A 93 -15.76 6.03 -17.75
CA HIS A 93 -14.93 4.84 -17.55
C HIS A 93 -13.95 4.68 -18.72
N LYS A 94 -12.77 4.09 -18.49
CA LYS A 94 -11.65 4.04 -19.47
C LYS A 94 -11.99 3.50 -20.87
N ASP A 95 -12.95 2.58 -20.94
CA ASP A 95 -13.41 1.93 -22.16
C ASP A 95 -14.82 2.37 -22.57
N GLY A 96 -15.38 3.40 -21.91
CA GLY A 96 -16.78 3.76 -22.00
C GLY A 96 -17.24 4.02 -23.43
N LEU A 97 -16.50 4.85 -24.18
CA LEU A 97 -16.85 5.16 -25.58
C LEU A 97 -16.68 3.95 -26.51
N SER A 98 -15.70 3.09 -26.24
CA SER A 98 -15.47 1.85 -26.99
C SER A 98 -16.62 0.87 -26.81
N VAL A 99 -17.09 0.68 -25.57
CA VAL A 99 -18.26 -0.15 -25.23
C VAL A 99 -19.50 0.39 -25.92
N VAL A 100 -19.75 1.70 -25.82
CA VAL A 100 -20.90 2.36 -26.46
C VAL A 100 -20.88 2.13 -27.96
N ASN A 101 -19.75 2.39 -28.63
CA ASN A 101 -19.60 2.16 -30.05
C ASN A 101 -19.82 0.68 -30.43
N GLU A 102 -19.26 -0.26 -29.66
CA GLU A 102 -19.42 -1.68 -29.94
C GLU A 102 -20.88 -2.13 -29.83
N VAL A 103 -21.61 -1.68 -28.80
CA VAL A 103 -23.04 -1.96 -28.65
C VAL A 103 -23.83 -1.40 -29.83
N PHE A 104 -23.68 -0.11 -30.16
CA PHE A 104 -24.42 0.50 -31.26
C PHE A 104 -24.03 -0.02 -32.66
N CYS A 105 -22.80 -0.55 -32.82
CA CYS A 105 -22.38 -1.20 -34.06
C CYS A 105 -22.91 -2.63 -34.19
N ARG A 106 -22.91 -3.40 -33.10
CA ARG A 106 -23.35 -4.82 -33.10
C ARG A 106 -24.85 -4.97 -33.06
N LEU A 107 -25.53 -4.07 -32.35
CA LEU A 107 -26.96 -4.08 -32.11
C LEU A 107 -27.57 -2.81 -32.72
N PRO A 108 -27.74 -2.75 -34.06
CA PRO A 108 -28.25 -1.58 -34.75
C PRO A 108 -29.68 -1.18 -34.33
N GLU A 109 -30.43 -2.10 -33.74
CA GLU A 109 -31.76 -1.91 -33.16
C GLU A 109 -31.76 -1.14 -31.83
N VAL A 110 -30.62 -1.06 -31.13
CA VAL A 110 -30.50 -0.28 -29.90
C VAL A 110 -30.50 1.20 -30.25
N GLU A 111 -31.49 1.92 -29.72
CA GLU A 111 -31.64 3.38 -29.85
C GLU A 111 -31.24 4.14 -28.58
N PHE A 112 -31.40 3.50 -27.43
CA PHE A 112 -31.31 4.10 -26.08
C PHE A 112 -30.60 3.12 -25.14
N LEU A 113 -29.48 3.54 -24.56
CA LEU A 113 -28.54 2.69 -23.83
C LEU A 113 -28.15 3.35 -22.51
N THR A 114 -28.16 2.58 -21.42
CA THR A 114 -27.55 2.93 -20.14
C THR A 114 -26.57 1.84 -19.70
N SER A 115 -25.67 2.14 -18.77
CA SER A 115 -24.76 1.17 -18.16
C SER A 115 -25.06 0.94 -16.67
N LYS A 116 -24.23 0.14 -16.00
CA LYS A 116 -24.28 -0.01 -14.54
C LYS A 116 -24.00 1.29 -13.82
N ARG A 117 -24.66 1.48 -12.67
CA ARG A 117 -24.50 2.66 -11.82
C ARG A 117 -23.26 2.59 -10.95
N ILE A 118 -22.53 3.70 -10.92
CA ILE A 118 -21.27 3.83 -10.21
C ILE A 118 -21.11 5.24 -9.65
N GLY A 119 -20.43 5.38 -8.52
CA GLY A 119 -20.05 6.68 -7.99
C GLY A 119 -18.62 6.67 -7.48
N PHE A 120 -17.91 7.78 -7.64
CA PHE A 120 -16.55 7.99 -7.14
C PHE A 120 -16.50 9.18 -6.17
N ASP A 121 -15.49 9.25 -5.31
CA ASP A 121 -15.33 10.34 -4.36
C ASP A 121 -14.68 11.60 -4.98
N VAL A 122 -14.39 12.60 -4.14
CA VAL A 122 -13.74 13.85 -4.59
C VAL A 122 -12.35 13.64 -5.18
N ASN A 123 -11.69 12.52 -4.88
CA ASN A 123 -10.37 12.16 -5.40
C ASN A 123 -10.46 11.33 -6.69
N GLY A 124 -11.66 10.85 -7.05
CA GLY A 124 -11.90 9.99 -8.21
C GLY A 124 -11.83 8.49 -7.89
N ASP A 125 -11.77 8.11 -6.61
CA ASP A 125 -11.76 6.72 -6.18
C ASP A 125 -13.17 6.14 -6.09
N LEU A 126 -13.33 4.83 -6.36
CA LEU A 126 -14.63 4.17 -6.34
C LEU A 126 -15.29 4.23 -4.96
N ALA A 127 -16.36 5.01 -4.85
CA ALA A 127 -17.12 5.22 -3.60
C ALA A 127 -18.40 4.36 -3.53
N SER A 128 -18.98 4.00 -4.68
CA SER A 128 -20.15 3.14 -4.76
C SER A 128 -20.23 2.35 -6.07
N TYR A 129 -20.70 1.11 -6.00
CA TYR A 129 -20.89 0.22 -7.13
C TYR A 129 -22.16 -0.61 -6.95
N ASP A 130 -23.08 -0.53 -7.90
CA ASP A 130 -24.28 -1.37 -7.91
C ASP A 130 -23.94 -2.75 -8.49
N TYR A 131 -23.94 -3.78 -7.61
CA TYR A 131 -23.69 -5.17 -8.00
C TYR A 131 -24.79 -5.76 -8.89
N LEU A 132 -25.98 -5.16 -8.90
CA LEU A 132 -27.14 -5.62 -9.66
C LEU A 132 -27.37 -4.71 -10.88
N SER A 133 -27.31 -5.29 -12.08
CA SER A 133 -27.72 -4.57 -13.30
C SER A 133 -29.23 -4.45 -13.33
N GLN A 134 -29.74 -3.23 -13.17
CA GLN A 134 -31.17 -2.96 -13.30
C GLN A 134 -31.55 -2.92 -14.78
N THR A 135 -32.67 -3.55 -15.12
CA THR A 135 -33.27 -3.46 -16.45
C THR A 135 -34.47 -2.53 -16.37
N TRP A 136 -34.68 -1.76 -17.43
CA TRP A 136 -35.65 -0.67 -17.43
C TRP A 136 -36.75 -0.92 -18.47
N CYS A 137 -37.99 -0.64 -18.13
CA CYS A 137 -39.06 -0.47 -19.11
C CYS A 137 -39.83 0.80 -18.80
N HIS A 138 -40.64 1.24 -19.76
CA HIS A 138 -41.43 2.46 -19.61
C HIS A 138 -42.33 2.41 -18.36
N ASP A 139 -42.96 1.27 -18.09
CA ASP A 139 -43.84 1.12 -16.92
C ASP A 139 -43.08 1.24 -15.57
N LEU A 140 -41.80 0.83 -15.53
CA LEU A 140 -40.95 1.02 -14.34
C LEU A 140 -40.61 2.49 -14.11
N LEU A 141 -40.37 3.26 -15.18
CA LEU A 141 -40.11 4.70 -15.09
C LEU A 141 -41.34 5.49 -14.64
N LEU A 142 -42.55 4.96 -14.86
CA LEU A 142 -43.80 5.56 -14.36
C LEU A 142 -44.08 5.24 -12.88
N SER A 143 -43.27 4.40 -12.22
CA SER A 143 -43.54 3.99 -10.84
C SER A 143 -43.00 4.98 -9.82
N LYS A 144 -43.89 5.83 -9.30
CA LYS A 144 -43.60 6.71 -8.16
C LYS A 144 -43.15 5.94 -6.92
N GLU A 145 -43.75 4.77 -6.66
CA GLU A 145 -43.38 3.94 -5.51
C GLU A 145 -41.91 3.51 -5.59
N LEU A 146 -41.44 3.12 -6.78
CA LEU A 146 -40.05 2.71 -6.97
C LEU A 146 -39.06 3.86 -6.71
N ILE A 147 -39.39 5.07 -7.17
CA ILE A 147 -38.58 6.25 -6.92
C ILE A 147 -38.58 6.61 -5.43
N LEU A 148 -39.75 6.68 -4.78
CA LEU A 148 -39.90 7.09 -3.38
C LEU A 148 -39.29 6.09 -2.40
N LYS A 149 -39.46 4.79 -2.65
CA LYS A 149 -39.07 3.72 -1.72
C LYS A 149 -37.64 3.24 -1.92
N TYR A 150 -37.16 3.23 -3.16
CA TYR A 150 -35.89 2.60 -3.51
C TYR A 150 -34.89 3.53 -4.19
N SER A 151 -35.25 4.80 -4.46
CA SER A 151 -34.34 5.78 -5.10
C SER A 151 -33.75 5.29 -6.41
N LEU A 152 -34.58 4.61 -7.21
CA LEU A 152 -34.19 4.03 -8.48
C LEU A 152 -34.13 5.11 -9.54
N PHE A 153 -32.91 5.48 -9.94
CA PHE A 153 -32.64 6.49 -10.96
C PHE A 153 -31.79 5.91 -12.10
N ILE A 154 -32.07 6.36 -13.32
CA ILE A 154 -31.17 6.12 -14.46
C ILE A 154 -29.93 6.97 -14.26
N MET A 155 -28.76 6.38 -14.44
CA MET A 155 -27.49 7.08 -14.34
C MET A 155 -27.25 7.90 -15.60
N GLN A 156 -27.08 9.21 -15.45
CA GLN A 156 -26.93 10.13 -16.56
C GLN A 156 -25.63 9.86 -17.33
N GLU A 157 -24.53 9.68 -16.60
CA GLU A 157 -23.14 9.72 -17.05
C GLU A 157 -22.79 8.55 -17.98
N GLY A 158 -23.57 7.47 -17.90
CA GLY A 158 -23.45 6.28 -18.76
C GLY A 158 -24.61 6.09 -19.72
N THR A 159 -25.42 7.13 -19.94
CA THR A 159 -26.58 7.06 -20.83
C THR A 159 -26.28 7.70 -22.19
N PHE A 160 -26.48 6.90 -23.24
CA PHE A 160 -26.21 7.26 -24.64
C PHE A 160 -27.39 6.91 -25.53
N TRP A 161 -27.58 7.66 -26.60
CA TRP A 161 -28.66 7.40 -27.55
C TRP A 161 -28.28 7.77 -28.98
N ARG A 162 -29.06 7.29 -29.94
CA ARG A 162 -28.92 7.71 -31.32
C ARG A 162 -29.54 9.08 -31.53
N ARG A 163 -28.88 9.95 -32.30
CA ARG A 163 -29.40 11.26 -32.72
C ARG A 163 -30.83 11.21 -33.24
N ARG A 164 -31.18 10.20 -34.03
CA ARG A 164 -32.55 10.05 -34.55
C ARG A 164 -33.61 9.91 -33.44
N LEU A 165 -33.27 9.32 -32.30
CA LEU A 165 -34.17 9.25 -31.14
C LEU A 165 -34.33 10.63 -30.50
N TRP A 166 -33.24 11.38 -30.34
CA TRP A 166 -33.26 12.77 -29.87
C TRP A 166 -34.15 13.66 -30.74
N GLU A 167 -33.95 13.64 -32.05
CA GLU A 167 -34.75 14.40 -33.01
C GLU A 167 -36.24 13.98 -32.93
N LYS A 168 -36.51 12.68 -32.81
CA LYS A 168 -37.87 12.14 -32.70
C LYS A 168 -38.61 12.63 -31.45
N VAL A 169 -37.90 12.85 -30.34
CA VAL A 169 -38.49 13.39 -29.10
C VAL A 169 -38.52 14.93 -29.04
N GLY A 170 -38.19 15.61 -30.15
CA GLY A 170 -38.24 17.07 -30.25
C GLY A 170 -36.90 17.78 -30.02
N GLY A 171 -35.81 17.03 -29.87
CA GLY A 171 -34.44 17.56 -29.91
C GLY A 171 -34.10 18.56 -28.81
N ARG A 172 -34.64 18.36 -27.61
CA ARG A 172 -34.41 19.23 -26.44
C ARG A 172 -34.60 18.53 -25.10
N LEU A 173 -33.92 19.04 -24.08
CA LEU A 173 -34.28 18.94 -22.66
C LEU A 173 -35.30 20.03 -22.30
N ASP A 174 -36.30 19.71 -21.49
CA ASP A 174 -37.33 20.66 -21.06
C ASP A 174 -36.83 21.52 -19.90
N THR A 175 -36.32 22.72 -20.20
CA THR A 175 -35.66 23.61 -19.23
C THR A 175 -36.62 24.23 -18.21
N SER A 176 -37.91 23.91 -18.23
CA SER A 176 -38.84 24.23 -17.13
C SER A 176 -38.56 23.41 -15.87
N TRP A 177 -37.83 22.29 -15.99
CA TRP A 177 -37.38 21.48 -14.86
C TRP A 177 -35.97 21.89 -14.47
N SER A 178 -35.79 22.31 -13.22
CA SER A 178 -34.48 22.78 -12.72
C SER A 178 -33.55 21.63 -12.32
N LEU A 179 -34.09 20.46 -11.95
CA LEU A 179 -33.30 19.34 -11.44
C LEU A 179 -33.53 18.02 -12.17
N ALA A 180 -34.70 17.82 -12.80
CA ALA A 180 -35.11 16.52 -13.36
C ALA A 180 -35.39 16.53 -14.87
N ALA A 181 -34.75 17.42 -15.63
CA ALA A 181 -34.97 17.49 -17.08
C ALA A 181 -34.39 16.27 -17.84
N ASP A 182 -33.38 15.61 -17.26
CA ASP A 182 -32.85 14.33 -17.69
C ASP A 182 -33.90 13.21 -17.55
N PHE A 183 -34.56 13.11 -16.39
CA PHE A 183 -35.63 12.15 -16.18
C PHE A 183 -36.82 12.36 -17.12
N GLU A 184 -37.22 13.61 -17.37
CA GLU A 184 -38.24 13.93 -18.37
C GLU A 184 -37.83 13.46 -19.78
N LEU A 185 -36.56 13.67 -20.16
CA LEU A 185 -36.03 13.18 -21.43
C LEU A 185 -36.06 11.65 -21.52
N TRP A 186 -35.64 10.94 -20.47
CA TRP A 186 -35.67 9.47 -20.42
C TRP A 186 -37.08 8.93 -20.58
N LEU A 187 -38.04 9.53 -19.88
CA LEU A 187 -39.45 9.14 -19.96
C LEU A 187 -40.01 9.37 -21.37
N ARG A 188 -39.68 10.51 -21.98
CA ARG A 188 -40.09 10.84 -23.35
C ARG A 188 -39.44 9.94 -24.40
N MET A 189 -38.15 9.59 -24.25
CA MET A 189 -37.42 8.64 -25.10
C MET A 189 -37.97 7.21 -24.99
N SER A 190 -38.30 6.78 -23.77
CA SER A 190 -38.81 5.42 -23.51
C SER A 190 -40.16 5.11 -24.18
N ARG A 191 -40.89 6.15 -24.63
CA ARG A 191 -42.09 6.00 -25.49
C ARG A 191 -41.77 5.42 -26.87
N HIS A 192 -40.56 5.68 -27.36
CA HIS A 192 -40.18 5.42 -28.74
C HIS A 192 -39.09 4.36 -28.88
N ALA A 193 -38.39 4.03 -27.79
CA ALA A 193 -37.31 3.05 -27.75
C ALA A 193 -37.24 2.37 -26.38
N ALA A 194 -36.90 1.09 -26.35
CA ALA A 194 -36.57 0.41 -25.10
C ALA A 194 -35.24 0.94 -24.56
N LEU A 195 -35.15 1.18 -23.25
CA LEU A 195 -33.90 1.50 -22.58
C LEU A 195 -33.14 0.19 -22.32
N HIS A 196 -32.09 -0.05 -23.08
CA HIS A 196 -31.23 -1.20 -22.87
C HIS A 196 -30.18 -0.91 -21.82
N THR A 197 -29.94 -1.86 -20.92
CA THR A 197 -28.81 -1.81 -20.00
C THR A 197 -27.68 -2.69 -20.56
N VAL A 198 -26.46 -2.16 -20.65
CA VAL A 198 -25.26 -2.97 -20.90
C VAL A 198 -24.61 -3.38 -19.58
N ASN A 199 -24.19 -4.64 -19.49
CA ASN A 199 -23.46 -5.19 -18.34
C ASN A 199 -21.99 -4.71 -18.28
N ALA A 200 -21.76 -3.43 -18.47
CA ALA A 200 -20.45 -2.80 -18.51
C ALA A 200 -20.48 -1.45 -17.79
N LEU A 201 -19.30 -0.82 -17.68
CA LEU A 201 -19.12 0.50 -17.10
C LEU A 201 -18.85 1.50 -18.23
N THR A 202 -19.53 2.63 -18.22
CA THR A 202 -19.34 3.66 -19.26
C THR A 202 -19.08 5.06 -18.72
N GLY A 203 -19.68 5.45 -17.59
CA GLY A 203 -19.43 6.72 -16.90
C GLY A 203 -20.05 6.72 -15.50
N GLY A 204 -19.66 7.67 -14.65
CA GLY A 204 -19.99 7.70 -13.23
C GLY A 204 -20.10 9.09 -12.62
N PHE A 205 -20.80 9.19 -11.48
CA PHE A 205 -21.05 10.46 -10.78
C PHE A 205 -20.12 10.70 -9.58
N ARG A 206 -19.84 11.97 -9.26
CA ARG A 206 -19.01 12.36 -8.10
C ARG A 206 -19.78 12.42 -6.78
N CYS A 207 -19.17 11.96 -5.70
CA CYS A 207 -19.67 11.95 -4.32
C CYS A 207 -18.81 12.84 -3.42
N TYR A 208 -19.39 13.88 -2.84
CA TYR A 208 -18.66 14.92 -2.10
C TYR A 208 -18.43 14.63 -0.61
N SER A 209 -19.17 13.70 0.01
CA SER A 209 -18.94 13.18 1.37
C SER A 209 -19.70 11.88 1.66
N MET A 210 -19.28 11.12 2.68
CA MET A 210 -19.96 9.90 3.17
C MET A 210 -21.42 10.19 3.62
N GLU A 211 -21.68 11.38 4.18
CA GLU A 211 -23.00 11.84 4.65
C GLU A 211 -23.89 12.37 3.51
N GLN A 212 -23.32 12.85 2.39
CA GLN A 212 -24.07 13.35 1.23
C GLN A 212 -24.54 12.27 0.25
N ARG A 213 -24.71 11.03 0.71
CA ARG A 213 -25.55 10.04 0.00
C ARG A 213 -27.00 10.52 -0.21
N CYS A 214 -27.39 11.61 0.45
CA CYS A 214 -28.55 12.43 0.10
C CYS A 214 -28.09 13.74 -0.57
N ASN A 215 -28.38 13.91 -1.87
CA ASN A 215 -28.32 15.19 -2.57
C ASN A 215 -28.90 16.31 -1.68
N LYS A 216 -28.24 17.48 -1.61
CA LYS A 216 -28.81 18.68 -0.94
C LYS A 216 -30.23 19.02 -1.43
N ASN A 217 -30.57 18.61 -2.66
CA ASN A 217 -31.87 18.80 -3.31
C ASN A 217 -32.55 17.47 -3.68
N ARG A 218 -32.24 16.35 -2.99
CA ARG A 218 -32.78 15.01 -3.33
C ARG A 218 -34.31 14.99 -3.36
N ASP A 219 -34.92 15.60 -2.35
CA ASP A 219 -36.36 15.58 -2.19
C ASP A 219 -37.04 16.44 -3.28
N GLU A 220 -36.43 17.57 -3.65
CA GLU A 220 -36.89 18.42 -4.75
C GLU A 220 -36.77 17.72 -6.12
N TYR A 221 -35.68 16.98 -6.36
CA TYR A 221 -35.53 16.14 -7.56
C TYR A 221 -36.63 15.06 -7.63
N ILE A 222 -36.87 14.35 -6.52
CA ILE A 222 -37.92 13.32 -6.43
C ILE A 222 -39.30 13.93 -6.66
N GLU A 223 -39.55 15.12 -6.11
CA GLU A 223 -40.80 15.85 -6.33
C GLU A 223 -41.00 16.19 -7.81
N GLN A 224 -39.98 16.72 -8.50
CA GLN A 224 -40.05 16.99 -9.94
C GLN A 224 -40.28 15.70 -10.74
N CYS A 225 -39.58 14.60 -10.43
CA CYS A 225 -39.83 13.30 -11.05
C CYS A 225 -41.29 12.86 -10.89
N CYS A 226 -41.88 13.04 -9.71
CA CYS A 226 -43.28 12.69 -9.47
C CYS A 226 -44.24 13.56 -10.28
N GLN A 227 -43.97 14.87 -10.42
CA GLN A 227 -44.75 15.79 -11.25
C GLN A 227 -44.62 15.46 -12.75
N ILE A 228 -43.42 15.07 -13.20
CA ILE A 228 -43.17 14.59 -14.56
C ILE A 228 -43.99 13.31 -14.84
N ILE A 229 -44.02 12.36 -13.89
CA ILE A 229 -44.86 11.14 -14.02
C ILE A 229 -46.35 11.50 -14.09
N ASP A 230 -46.84 12.42 -13.25
CA ASP A 230 -48.25 12.85 -13.32
C ASP A 230 -48.58 13.47 -14.67
N ARG A 231 -47.71 14.35 -15.17
CA ARG A 231 -47.83 14.95 -16.49
C ARG A 231 -47.84 13.87 -17.58
N GLU A 232 -46.97 12.87 -17.46
CA GLU A 232 -46.86 11.76 -18.41
C GLU A 232 -48.13 10.91 -18.46
N ILE A 233 -48.66 10.53 -17.30
CA ILE A 233 -49.89 9.74 -17.17
C ILE A 233 -51.11 10.52 -17.72
N ALA A 234 -51.16 11.83 -17.49
CA ALA A 234 -52.26 12.69 -17.93
C ALA A 234 -52.33 12.90 -19.44
N LEU A 235 -51.27 12.59 -20.21
CA LEU A 235 -51.26 12.81 -21.67
C LEU A 235 -52.08 11.76 -22.46
N GLU A 236 -52.64 10.72 -21.81
CA GLU A 236 -53.49 9.67 -22.41
C GLU A 236 -52.94 9.10 -23.74
N LEU A 237 -51.61 9.03 -23.87
CA LEU A 237 -50.97 8.65 -25.12
C LEU A 237 -51.19 7.17 -25.46
N PRO A 238 -51.31 6.83 -26.77
CA PRO A 238 -51.46 5.45 -27.21
C PRO A 238 -50.34 4.55 -26.64
N PRO A 239 -50.62 3.27 -26.35
CA PRO A 239 -49.67 2.39 -25.69
C PRO A 239 -48.37 2.30 -26.48
N ALA A 240 -47.25 2.63 -25.82
CA ALA A 240 -45.93 2.46 -26.42
C ALA A 240 -45.69 0.97 -26.67
N THR A 241 -45.07 0.63 -27.80
CA THR A 241 -44.87 -0.75 -28.25
C THR A 241 -43.99 -1.61 -27.31
N HIS A 242 -43.36 -0.99 -26.29
CA HIS A 242 -42.36 -1.61 -25.41
C HIS A 242 -42.65 -1.43 -23.90
N ARG A 243 -43.92 -1.24 -23.49
CA ARG A 243 -44.26 -0.83 -22.11
C ARG A 243 -43.88 -1.81 -21.00
N SER A 244 -44.16 -3.10 -21.17
CA SER A 244 -44.43 -3.96 -20.01
C SER A 244 -43.35 -4.98 -19.66
N THR A 245 -42.27 -5.07 -20.45
CA THR A 245 -41.18 -6.02 -20.16
C THR A 245 -39.84 -5.33 -20.36
N PRO A 246 -38.99 -5.26 -19.31
CA PRO A 246 -37.63 -4.78 -19.47
C PRO A 246 -36.89 -5.60 -20.52
N PRO A 247 -36.14 -4.98 -21.45
CA PRO A 247 -35.31 -5.73 -22.37
C PRO A 247 -34.25 -6.50 -21.56
N PRO A 248 -33.82 -7.67 -22.07
CA PRO A 248 -32.76 -8.41 -21.42
C PRO A 248 -31.51 -7.53 -21.32
N LEU A 249 -30.75 -7.74 -20.25
CA LEU A 249 -29.43 -7.14 -20.09
C LEU A 249 -28.58 -7.50 -21.32
N ILE A 250 -28.00 -6.49 -21.96
CA ILE A 250 -27.00 -6.73 -23.00
C ILE A 250 -25.76 -7.25 -22.28
N ASP A 251 -25.58 -8.56 -22.34
CA ASP A 251 -24.36 -9.18 -21.87
C ASP A 251 -23.27 -8.83 -22.87
N TYR A 252 -22.42 -7.89 -22.47
CA TYR A 252 -21.25 -7.51 -23.25
C TYR A 252 -20.22 -8.63 -23.02
N PRO A 253 -19.95 -9.50 -24.02
CA PRO A 253 -18.99 -10.58 -23.87
C PRO A 253 -17.63 -9.92 -23.87
N LEU A 254 -17.18 -9.55 -22.69
CA LEU A 254 -15.86 -9.01 -22.51
C LEU A 254 -14.88 -10.04 -23.07
N ARG A 255 -14.03 -9.64 -24.01
CA ARG A 255 -12.90 -10.48 -24.42
C ARG A 255 -12.03 -10.89 -23.23
N GLU A 256 -12.17 -10.21 -22.09
CA GLU A 256 -11.72 -10.62 -20.75
C GLU A 256 -12.61 -9.90 -19.73
N LYS A 257 -13.18 -10.59 -18.73
CA LYS A 257 -13.82 -9.92 -17.57
C LYS A 257 -12.94 -8.72 -17.15
N PRO A 258 -13.46 -7.48 -17.06
CA PRO A 258 -12.68 -6.36 -16.60
C PRO A 258 -12.39 -6.69 -15.15
N ALA A 259 -11.14 -7.08 -14.90
CA ALA A 259 -10.61 -7.21 -13.57
C ALA A 259 -10.56 -5.77 -13.06
N HIS A 260 -11.55 -5.44 -12.24
CA HIS A 260 -11.67 -4.17 -11.55
C HIS A 260 -12.18 -3.01 -12.41
N PHE A 261 -12.85 -2.14 -11.67
CA PHE A 261 -13.13 -0.77 -12.05
C PHE A 261 -11.79 -0.07 -12.30
N GLU A 262 -11.49 0.27 -13.54
CA GLU A 262 -10.50 1.28 -13.83
C GLU A 262 -11.27 2.48 -14.36
N VAL A 263 -11.73 3.34 -13.43
CA VAL A 263 -11.59 4.77 -13.73
C VAL A 263 -10.13 4.91 -14.14
N LEU A 264 -9.84 5.62 -15.23
CA LEU A 264 -8.49 6.15 -15.41
C LEU A 264 -8.24 7.20 -14.33
N THR A 265 -8.29 6.83 -13.06
CA THR A 265 -7.15 7.17 -12.24
C THR A 265 -6.10 6.12 -12.65
N LYS A 266 -5.31 6.45 -13.68
CA LYS A 266 -3.88 6.37 -13.36
C LYS A 266 -3.82 7.04 -11.99
N ARG A 267 -3.40 6.35 -10.92
CA ARG A 267 -2.69 7.11 -9.89
C ARG A 267 -1.64 7.81 -10.74
N GLU A 268 -1.87 9.08 -11.05
CA GLU A 268 -0.82 9.88 -11.64
C GLU A 268 0.13 9.99 -10.49
N HIS A 269 1.03 9.00 -10.43
CA HIS A 269 2.17 8.96 -9.55
C HIS A 269 2.70 10.38 -9.52
N PRO A 270 2.62 11.09 -8.38
CA PRO A 270 2.93 12.51 -8.32
C PRO A 270 4.30 12.69 -8.95
N ARG A 271 4.41 13.63 -9.88
CA ARG A 271 5.67 13.79 -10.59
C ARG A 271 6.77 14.14 -9.57
N ILE A 272 7.79 13.29 -9.46
CA ILE A 272 8.91 13.49 -8.52
C ILE A 272 10.04 14.16 -9.29
N SER A 273 10.39 15.39 -8.92
CA SER A 273 11.56 16.08 -9.44
C SER A 273 12.76 15.86 -8.54
N ILE A 274 13.80 15.22 -9.09
CA ILE A 274 15.10 15.06 -8.43
C ILE A 274 16.11 15.97 -9.14
N VAL A 275 16.77 16.82 -8.36
CA VAL A 275 17.91 17.61 -8.84
C VAL A 275 19.19 17.07 -8.24
N THR A 276 20.18 16.72 -9.08
CA THR A 276 21.51 16.31 -8.62
C THR A 276 22.53 17.39 -8.97
N PRO A 277 23.04 18.16 -8.00
CA PRO A 277 24.23 18.97 -8.21
C PRO A 277 25.47 18.07 -8.31
N SER A 278 26.35 18.35 -9.27
CA SER A 278 27.60 17.61 -9.43
C SER A 278 28.78 18.55 -9.68
N PHE A 279 29.92 18.27 -9.04
CA PHE A 279 31.18 18.96 -9.30
C PHE A 279 32.37 18.09 -8.88
N ASN A 280 33.13 17.59 -9.84
CA ASN A 280 34.29 16.72 -9.67
C ASN A 280 34.02 15.49 -8.77
N GLN A 281 32.95 14.76 -9.07
CA GLN A 281 32.51 13.59 -8.30
C GLN A 281 32.40 12.32 -9.15
N LYS A 282 33.25 12.19 -10.17
CA LYS A 282 33.24 11.06 -11.13
C LYS A 282 33.17 9.70 -10.43
N GLN A 283 33.89 9.55 -9.33
CA GLN A 283 34.00 8.29 -8.59
C GLN A 283 32.66 7.79 -8.05
N TYR A 284 31.71 8.69 -7.74
CA TYR A 284 30.44 8.33 -7.11
C TYR A 284 29.22 8.65 -7.98
N LEU A 285 29.36 9.57 -8.95
CA LEU A 285 28.26 10.10 -9.74
C LEU A 285 27.49 9.03 -10.52
N GLU A 286 28.17 8.03 -11.08
CA GLU A 286 27.50 6.97 -11.83
C GLU A 286 26.59 6.13 -10.94
N GLU A 287 27.04 5.78 -9.73
CA GLU A 287 26.20 5.09 -8.74
C GLU A 287 25.03 5.97 -8.25
N CYS A 288 25.25 7.27 -8.09
CA CYS A 288 24.20 8.23 -7.73
C CYS A 288 23.10 8.24 -8.80
N ILE A 289 23.47 8.43 -10.08
CA ILE A 289 22.56 8.39 -11.24
C ILE A 289 21.83 7.05 -11.31
N ASP A 290 22.56 5.93 -11.16
CA ASP A 290 21.96 4.59 -11.15
C ASP A 290 20.94 4.46 -10.01
N SER A 291 21.21 4.97 -8.82
CA SER A 291 20.29 4.89 -7.68
C SER A 291 18.96 5.63 -7.91
N VAL A 292 18.97 6.69 -8.72
CA VAL A 292 17.78 7.47 -9.12
C VAL A 292 17.03 6.77 -10.26
N LEU A 293 17.74 6.38 -11.32
CA LEU A 293 17.11 5.77 -12.51
C LEU A 293 16.58 4.35 -12.22
N SER A 294 17.27 3.58 -11.39
CA SER A 294 16.87 2.22 -11.00
C SER A 294 15.64 2.17 -10.08
N GLN A 295 15.08 3.32 -9.69
CA GLN A 295 13.77 3.37 -9.03
C GLN A 295 12.64 2.93 -9.99
N ASN A 296 12.87 3.00 -11.31
CA ASN A 296 11.90 2.70 -12.36
C ASN A 296 10.55 3.40 -12.13
N TYR A 297 10.60 4.62 -11.57
CA TYR A 297 9.41 5.38 -11.24
C TYR A 297 8.87 6.06 -12.52
N PRO A 298 7.60 5.81 -12.90
CA PRO A 298 7.10 6.18 -14.22
C PRO A 298 6.96 7.69 -14.43
N ASN A 299 6.82 8.48 -13.36
CA ASN A 299 6.67 9.94 -13.43
C ASN A 299 7.87 10.67 -12.80
N LEU A 300 9.08 10.17 -13.06
CA LEU A 300 10.32 10.80 -12.63
C LEU A 300 10.69 11.95 -13.56
N GLU A 301 11.04 13.10 -12.97
CA GLU A 301 11.78 14.17 -13.63
C GLU A 301 13.18 14.25 -13.04
N TYR A 302 14.18 13.81 -13.80
CA TYR A 302 15.56 13.81 -13.34
C TYR A 302 16.41 14.89 -14.03
N ILE A 303 16.99 15.77 -13.21
CA ILE A 303 17.76 16.93 -13.64
C ILE A 303 19.15 16.86 -13.03
N VAL A 304 20.20 16.89 -13.87
CA VAL A 304 21.59 16.90 -13.41
C VAL A 304 22.26 18.23 -13.73
N MET A 305 22.75 18.91 -12.69
CA MET A 305 23.34 20.25 -12.79
C MET A 305 24.83 20.17 -12.44
N ASP A 306 25.66 20.01 -13.47
CA ASP A 306 27.11 19.94 -13.31
C ASP A 306 27.76 21.33 -13.35
N GLY A 307 28.57 21.61 -12.34
CA GLY A 307 29.28 22.88 -12.12
C GLY A 307 30.52 23.07 -12.99
N GLY A 308 30.64 22.35 -14.11
CA GLY A 308 31.78 22.40 -15.02
C GLY A 308 32.92 21.50 -14.55
N SER A 309 32.61 20.24 -14.26
CA SER A 309 33.59 19.24 -13.81
C SER A 309 34.69 18.97 -14.83
N THR A 310 35.87 18.62 -14.34
CA THR A 310 37.07 18.33 -15.16
C THR A 310 37.65 16.93 -14.94
N ASP A 311 37.01 16.12 -14.11
CA ASP A 311 37.50 14.80 -13.68
C ASP A 311 36.97 13.64 -14.52
N GLY A 312 36.04 13.91 -15.44
CA GLY A 312 35.33 12.92 -16.26
C GLY A 312 33.85 12.74 -15.90
N SER A 313 33.31 13.56 -14.98
CA SER A 313 31.90 13.54 -14.59
C SER A 313 30.97 13.87 -15.76
N ALA A 314 31.35 14.81 -16.63
CA ALA A 314 30.54 15.23 -17.77
C ALA A 314 30.29 14.07 -18.77
N GLU A 315 31.28 13.22 -18.99
CA GLU A 315 31.21 12.03 -19.84
C GLU A 315 30.25 10.99 -19.27
N ILE A 316 30.25 10.81 -17.93
CA ILE A 316 29.26 9.98 -17.25
C ILE A 316 27.86 10.56 -17.46
N ILE A 317 27.64 11.85 -17.21
CA ILE A 317 26.31 12.47 -17.41
C ILE A 317 25.86 12.29 -18.86
N GLN A 318 26.75 12.49 -19.82
CA GLN A 318 26.46 12.35 -21.24
C GLN A 318 26.08 10.91 -21.63
N LYS A 319 26.71 9.89 -21.02
CA LYS A 319 26.31 8.47 -21.18
C LYS A 319 24.83 8.24 -20.82
N TYR A 320 24.32 8.96 -19.82
CA TYR A 320 22.94 8.84 -19.35
C TYR A 320 21.98 9.88 -19.95
N ALA A 321 22.44 10.79 -20.83
CA ALA A 321 21.65 11.94 -21.29
C ALA A 321 20.24 11.61 -21.79
N ARG A 322 20.05 10.45 -22.46
CA ARG A 322 18.74 10.00 -22.96
C ARG A 322 17.73 9.65 -21.85
N HIS A 323 18.20 9.45 -20.63
CA HIS A 323 17.41 9.12 -19.45
C HIS A 323 17.19 10.33 -18.52
N LEU A 324 17.76 11.49 -18.86
CA LEU A 324 17.63 12.72 -18.08
C LEU A 324 16.64 13.67 -18.77
N ASN A 325 15.77 14.31 -18.00
CA ASN A 325 14.85 15.32 -18.54
C ASN A 325 15.61 16.61 -18.88
N TYR A 326 16.65 16.91 -18.12
CA TYR A 326 17.56 18.01 -18.40
C TYR A 326 18.93 17.71 -17.80
N TRP A 327 19.99 18.15 -18.47
CA TRP A 327 21.30 18.27 -17.85
C TRP A 327 22.09 19.44 -18.42
N GLN A 328 23.01 19.97 -17.63
CA GLN A 328 24.00 20.92 -18.10
C GLN A 328 25.36 20.63 -17.45
N SER A 329 26.43 20.98 -18.14
CA SER A 329 27.79 21.05 -17.57
C SER A 329 28.39 22.41 -17.90
N ARG A 330 28.46 23.28 -16.90
CA ARG A 330 29.09 24.60 -16.99
C ARG A 330 29.38 25.15 -15.61
N LYS A 331 30.38 26.03 -15.52
CA LYS A 331 30.72 26.71 -14.28
C LYS A 331 29.51 27.37 -13.64
N ASP A 332 29.31 27.10 -12.35
CA ASP A 332 28.26 27.66 -11.52
C ASP A 332 28.82 28.38 -10.28
N TYR A 333 27.94 28.71 -9.32
CA TYR A 333 28.29 29.38 -8.07
C TYR A 333 28.15 28.46 -6.84
N GLY A 334 28.27 27.14 -7.05
CA GLY A 334 28.22 26.12 -6.00
C GLY A 334 26.90 25.34 -5.91
N GLN A 335 26.87 24.32 -5.04
CA GLN A 335 25.80 23.31 -5.00
C GLN A 335 24.39 23.89 -4.90
N TYR A 336 24.15 24.87 -4.03
CA TYR A 336 22.81 25.43 -3.84
C TYR A 336 22.37 26.31 -5.01
N HIS A 337 23.31 26.91 -5.75
CA HIS A 337 23.00 27.57 -7.02
C HIS A 337 22.58 26.53 -8.08
N ALA A 338 23.28 25.41 -8.16
CA ALA A 338 22.91 24.30 -9.04
C ALA A 338 21.52 23.75 -8.70
N VAL A 339 21.24 23.48 -7.41
CA VAL A 339 19.92 23.00 -6.95
C VAL A 339 18.81 24.01 -7.26
N ASN A 340 19.00 25.29 -6.92
CA ASN A 340 18.04 26.35 -7.27
C ASN A 340 17.77 26.40 -8.78
N THR A 341 18.83 26.36 -9.60
CA THR A 341 18.68 26.41 -11.06
C THR A 341 17.94 25.18 -11.59
N GLY A 342 18.21 24.00 -11.04
CA GLY A 342 17.47 22.79 -11.38
C GLY A 342 15.99 22.87 -11.01
N PHE A 343 15.67 23.39 -9.81
CA PHE A 343 14.27 23.54 -9.39
C PHE A 343 13.50 24.63 -10.14
N LEU A 344 14.17 25.63 -10.72
CA LEU A 344 13.52 26.64 -11.57
C LEU A 344 12.93 26.04 -12.86
N ILE A 345 13.52 24.97 -13.37
CA ILE A 345 13.06 24.29 -14.58
C ILE A 345 12.27 23.01 -14.28
N SER A 346 12.22 22.60 -13.01
CA SER A 346 11.49 21.41 -12.60
C SER A 346 10.00 21.69 -12.49
N THR A 347 9.20 20.67 -12.76
CA THR A 347 7.74 20.74 -12.84
C THR A 347 7.03 19.77 -11.90
N GLY A 348 7.77 18.86 -11.27
CA GLY A 348 7.21 17.85 -10.38
C GLY A 348 6.55 18.42 -9.13
N GLU A 349 5.46 17.77 -8.72
CA GLU A 349 4.72 18.12 -7.52
C GLU A 349 5.54 17.81 -6.26
N VAL A 350 6.22 16.67 -6.25
CA VAL A 350 7.11 16.26 -5.16
C VAL A 350 8.54 16.61 -5.56
N MET A 351 9.28 17.22 -4.64
CA MET A 351 10.61 17.74 -4.86
C MET A 351 11.60 17.10 -3.89
N ALA A 352 12.78 16.75 -4.41
CA ALA A 352 13.96 16.44 -3.61
C ALA A 352 15.23 16.81 -4.40
N TRP A 353 16.35 16.93 -3.71
CA TRP A 353 17.67 16.94 -4.35
C TRP A 353 18.52 15.80 -3.78
N LEU A 354 19.52 15.35 -4.52
CA LEU A 354 20.46 14.31 -4.06
C LEU A 354 21.87 14.73 -4.47
N ASN A 355 22.81 14.81 -3.53
CA ASN A 355 24.18 15.17 -3.91
C ASN A 355 24.83 14.02 -4.70
N SER A 356 25.75 14.35 -5.61
CA SER A 356 26.32 13.38 -6.54
C SER A 356 27.16 12.26 -5.92
N ASP A 357 27.48 12.34 -4.62
CA ASP A 357 28.14 11.30 -3.84
C ASP A 357 27.18 10.40 -3.03
N ASP A 358 25.91 10.75 -2.95
CA ASP A 358 24.88 10.07 -2.16
C ASP A 358 24.01 9.10 -2.99
N LYS A 359 23.18 8.28 -2.32
CA LYS A 359 22.36 7.24 -2.95
C LYS A 359 20.96 7.11 -2.34
N TYR A 360 19.97 6.87 -3.19
CA TYR A 360 18.64 6.39 -2.77
C TYR A 360 18.61 4.88 -2.54
N HIS A 361 17.78 4.45 -1.59
CA HIS A 361 17.44 3.05 -1.37
C HIS A 361 16.44 2.56 -2.43
N PRO A 362 16.45 1.26 -2.80
CA PRO A 362 15.49 0.71 -3.74
C PRO A 362 14.04 0.88 -3.26
N GLY A 363 13.19 1.48 -4.11
CA GLY A 363 11.76 1.68 -3.85
C GLY A 363 11.41 2.94 -3.08
N ALA A 364 12.38 3.83 -2.83
CA ALA A 364 12.17 5.08 -2.12
C ALA A 364 11.08 5.94 -2.79
N PHE A 365 11.10 6.06 -4.12
CA PHE A 365 10.13 6.92 -4.84
C PHE A 365 8.71 6.38 -4.78
N TRP A 366 8.54 5.05 -4.74
CA TRP A 366 7.24 4.42 -4.57
C TRP A 366 6.68 4.66 -3.16
N LEU A 367 7.51 4.51 -2.13
CA LEU A 367 7.11 4.83 -0.75
C LEU A 367 6.78 6.31 -0.55
N VAL A 368 7.55 7.19 -1.19
CA VAL A 368 7.29 8.64 -1.17
C VAL A 368 5.98 8.97 -1.88
N SER A 369 5.75 8.38 -3.06
CA SER A 369 4.49 8.50 -3.80
C SER A 369 3.32 8.07 -2.92
N ASP A 370 3.37 6.86 -2.36
CA ASP A 370 2.31 6.33 -1.49
C ASP A 370 2.07 7.20 -0.25
N ALA A 371 3.13 7.77 0.35
CA ALA A 371 3.00 8.67 1.49
C ALA A 371 2.31 9.99 1.15
N PHE A 372 2.67 10.63 0.03
CA PHE A 372 2.01 11.86 -0.39
C PHE A 372 0.60 11.60 -0.95
N ASP A 373 0.34 10.45 -1.56
CA ASP A 373 -0.98 10.10 -2.06
C ASP A 373 -1.95 9.77 -0.92
N SER A 374 -1.52 8.98 0.06
CA SER A 374 -2.35 8.53 1.17
C SER A 374 -2.60 9.61 2.24
N LEU A 375 -1.73 10.62 2.32
CA LEU A 375 -1.83 11.70 3.29
C LEU A 375 -1.80 13.06 2.55
N PRO A 376 -2.94 13.54 2.01
CA PRO A 376 -3.00 14.78 1.25
C PRO A 376 -2.49 16.01 2.02
N GLU A 377 -2.66 16.03 3.35
CA GLU A 377 -2.18 17.08 4.25
C GLU A 377 -0.65 17.05 4.46
N LEU A 378 0.03 15.96 4.11
CA LEU A 378 1.47 15.82 4.22
C LEU A 378 2.16 16.80 3.27
N LYS A 379 2.85 17.78 3.84
CA LYS A 379 3.61 18.79 3.07
C LYS A 379 5.07 18.41 2.85
N TRP A 380 5.66 17.61 3.75
CA TRP A 380 7.03 17.14 3.68
C TRP A 380 7.30 16.00 4.66
N LEU A 381 8.21 15.12 4.28
CA LEU A 381 8.59 13.94 5.05
C LEU A 381 10.10 13.67 4.94
N THR A 382 10.66 12.99 5.93
CA THR A 382 12.01 12.42 5.89
C THR A 382 11.97 10.92 6.18
N GLY A 383 12.86 10.14 5.57
CA GLY A 383 13.10 8.75 5.94
C GLY A 383 13.90 8.58 7.22
N SER A 384 14.05 7.34 7.68
CA SER A 384 15.01 6.96 8.72
C SER A 384 16.45 7.23 8.26
N PRO A 385 17.31 7.83 9.11
CA PRO A 385 18.69 8.12 8.73
C PRO A 385 19.49 6.89 8.33
N THR A 386 20.20 6.98 7.19
CA THR A 386 21.04 5.90 6.67
C THR A 386 22.40 6.40 6.19
N LEU A 387 23.43 5.56 6.36
CA LEU A 387 24.81 5.84 5.97
C LEU A 387 25.30 4.81 4.95
N TRP A 388 26.04 5.28 3.95
CA TRP A 388 26.82 4.48 3.02
C TRP A 388 28.32 4.65 3.33
N ASP A 389 29.11 3.60 3.14
CA ASP A 389 30.57 3.73 3.08
C ASP A 389 31.02 4.22 1.70
N LYS A 390 32.32 4.52 1.55
CA LYS A 390 32.87 5.03 0.29
C LYS A 390 32.72 4.04 -0.87
N GLU A 391 32.73 2.74 -0.59
CA GLU A 391 32.48 1.67 -1.57
C GLU A 391 30.99 1.54 -1.96
N GLY A 392 30.10 2.29 -1.31
CA GLY A 392 28.67 2.32 -1.61
C GLY A 392 27.87 1.21 -0.92
N ASN A 393 28.44 0.52 0.06
CA ASN A 393 27.74 -0.42 0.94
C ASN A 393 27.04 0.35 2.07
N ALA A 394 25.92 -0.17 2.56
CA ALA A 394 25.33 0.38 3.77
C ALA A 394 26.34 0.26 4.93
N SER A 395 26.40 1.23 5.82
CA SER A 395 27.34 1.24 6.95
C SER A 395 26.67 1.62 8.28
N GLY A 396 25.45 2.16 8.22
CA GLY A 396 24.66 2.48 9.41
C GLY A 396 23.19 2.76 9.10
N PHE A 397 22.34 2.44 10.07
CA PHE A 397 20.90 2.72 10.06
C PHE A 397 20.42 3.04 11.46
N ASP A 398 19.61 4.10 11.62
CA ASP A 398 18.95 4.39 12.89
C ASP A 398 17.64 3.61 13.01
N SER A 399 17.61 2.61 13.90
CA SER A 399 16.45 1.74 14.12
C SER A 399 15.27 2.44 14.78
N GLN A 400 15.52 3.58 15.43
CA GLN A 400 14.49 4.41 16.04
C GLN A 400 14.30 5.68 15.20
N PRO A 401 13.23 5.78 14.39
CA PRO A 401 13.04 6.92 13.51
C PRO A 401 12.93 8.20 14.35
N PRO A 402 13.74 9.25 14.07
CA PRO A 402 13.71 10.46 14.87
C PRO A 402 12.38 11.19 14.70
N SER A 403 11.72 11.56 15.78
CA SER A 403 10.57 12.48 15.71
C SER A 403 11.08 13.92 15.67
N TRP A 404 10.54 14.74 14.76
CA TRP A 404 10.98 16.12 14.55
C TRP A 404 9.88 17.11 14.92
N CYS A 405 10.25 18.18 15.62
CA CYS A 405 9.40 19.35 15.76
C CYS A 405 10.25 20.60 15.65
N ARG A 406 9.59 21.73 15.40
CA ARG A 406 10.22 23.05 15.37
C ARG A 406 11.08 23.31 16.61
N GLU A 407 10.55 23.00 17.79
CA GLU A 407 11.27 23.21 19.04
C GLU A 407 12.57 22.39 19.10
N LYS A 408 12.49 21.08 18.87
CA LYS A 408 13.64 20.18 18.83
C LYS A 408 14.66 20.62 17.79
N TYR A 409 14.21 21.06 16.62
CA TYR A 409 15.09 21.52 15.54
C TYR A 409 15.83 22.82 15.92
N LEU A 410 15.14 23.77 16.55
CA LEU A 410 15.73 25.02 17.01
C LEU A 410 16.53 24.89 18.32
N GLN A 411 16.34 23.81 19.09
CA GLN A 411 17.11 23.48 20.30
C GLN A 411 18.34 22.62 20.01
N GLY A 412 18.40 21.97 18.84
CA GLY A 412 19.47 21.05 18.46
C GLY A 412 20.86 21.66 18.64
N LYS A 413 21.80 20.86 19.16
CA LYS A 413 23.21 21.23 19.11
C LYS A 413 23.59 21.26 17.64
N VAL A 414 24.47 22.18 17.27
CA VAL A 414 24.92 22.44 15.90
C VAL A 414 25.46 21.19 15.15
N HIS A 415 25.72 20.10 15.88
CA HIS A 415 26.19 18.81 15.34
C HIS A 415 25.23 17.62 15.58
N SER A 416 24.10 17.78 16.28
CA SER A 416 23.09 16.73 16.46
C SER A 416 21.88 17.24 17.28
N PRO A 417 20.64 16.87 16.91
CA PRO A 417 20.26 16.05 15.76
C PRO A 417 20.07 16.91 14.48
N PHE A 418 20.42 16.37 13.30
CA PHE A 418 20.19 17.01 11.98
C PHE A 418 19.14 16.25 11.16
N ILE A 419 18.36 16.97 10.35
CA ILE A 419 17.46 16.35 9.36
C ILE A 419 18.31 15.96 8.16
N GLN A 420 18.35 14.66 7.87
CA GLN A 420 19.16 14.13 6.79
C GLN A 420 18.59 14.53 5.43
N GLN A 421 19.37 15.29 4.67
CA GLN A 421 18.95 15.89 3.42
C GLN A 421 18.52 14.84 2.39
N GLU A 422 19.33 13.79 2.21
CA GLU A 422 19.17 12.81 1.13
C GLU A 422 17.86 12.01 1.25
N SER A 423 17.29 11.97 2.45
CA SER A 423 16.05 11.27 2.77
C SER A 423 14.80 12.16 2.81
N THR A 424 14.94 13.46 2.52
CA THR A 424 13.86 14.45 2.71
C THR A 424 13.18 14.81 1.37
N PHE A 425 11.85 14.74 1.36
CA PHE A 425 10.99 15.06 0.21
C PHE A 425 9.89 16.04 0.64
N TRP A 426 9.48 16.95 -0.24
CA TRP A 426 8.43 17.93 0.05
C TRP A 426 7.55 18.24 -1.16
N ARG A 427 6.34 18.73 -0.90
CA ARG A 427 5.48 19.27 -1.96
C ARG A 427 6.00 20.61 -2.45
N ARG A 428 5.84 20.86 -3.76
CA ARG A 428 6.12 22.14 -4.40
C ARG A 428 5.38 23.30 -3.73
N SER A 429 4.17 23.08 -3.23
CA SER A 429 3.42 24.10 -2.47
C SER A 429 4.20 24.59 -1.26
N LEU A 430 4.81 23.70 -0.47
CA LEU A 430 5.65 24.07 0.68
C LEU A 430 6.91 24.85 0.24
N TRP A 431 7.54 24.43 -0.87
CA TRP A 431 8.67 25.16 -1.46
C TRP A 431 8.29 26.60 -1.82
N LEU A 432 7.14 26.79 -2.48
CA LEU A 432 6.62 28.09 -2.87
C LEU A 432 6.25 28.95 -1.65
N GLU A 433 5.55 28.39 -0.66
CA GLU A 433 5.21 29.06 0.61
C GLU A 433 6.45 29.56 1.34
N ALA A 434 7.53 28.77 1.32
CA ALA A 434 8.80 29.14 1.95
C ALA A 434 9.59 30.20 1.16
N GLY A 435 9.17 30.57 -0.06
CA GLY A 435 9.83 31.58 -0.90
C GLY A 435 10.65 31.03 -2.08
N ALA A 436 10.45 29.77 -2.45
CA ALA A 436 10.91 29.14 -3.68
C ALA A 436 12.42 29.23 -3.98
N ARG A 437 13.25 29.13 -2.94
CA ARG A 437 14.72 29.20 -3.05
C ARG A 437 15.43 28.54 -1.87
N LEU A 438 16.65 28.10 -2.11
CA LEU A 438 17.71 27.92 -1.11
C LEU A 438 18.45 29.25 -0.93
N ALA A 439 18.72 29.63 0.31
CA ALA A 439 19.27 30.93 0.66
C ALA A 439 20.78 31.03 0.28
N SER A 440 21.13 32.05 -0.52
CA SER A 440 22.49 32.24 -1.04
C SER A 440 23.48 32.82 -0.02
N ASP A 441 22.98 33.40 1.06
CA ASP A 441 23.75 33.92 2.20
C ASP A 441 24.25 32.83 3.16
N PHE A 442 23.83 31.57 2.95
CA PHE A 442 24.25 30.40 3.72
C PHE A 442 24.90 29.34 2.80
N PRO A 443 26.11 29.58 2.28
CA PRO A 443 26.77 28.68 1.34
C PRO A 443 27.00 27.25 1.89
N PHE A 444 26.97 27.02 3.21
CA PHE A 444 27.17 25.71 3.81
C PHE A 444 25.91 25.11 4.43
N ALA A 445 25.02 25.92 5.01
CA ALA A 445 23.85 25.46 5.76
C ALA A 445 22.49 25.89 5.15
N ALA A 446 22.40 26.03 3.82
CA ALA A 446 21.15 26.44 3.17
C ALA A 446 20.03 25.39 3.28
N ASP A 447 20.39 24.11 3.44
CA ASP A 447 19.47 23.02 3.75
C ASP A 447 18.82 23.24 5.12
N MET A 448 19.62 23.51 6.15
CA MET A 448 19.13 23.83 7.49
C MET A 448 18.27 25.09 7.49
N GLU A 449 18.67 26.10 6.74
CA GLU A 449 17.90 27.33 6.56
C GLU A 449 16.52 27.05 5.94
N LEU A 450 16.46 26.19 4.92
CA LEU A 450 15.22 25.79 4.26
C LEU A 450 14.31 25.01 5.22
N TRP A 451 14.84 24.03 5.94
CA TRP A 451 14.07 23.26 6.93
C TRP A 451 13.47 24.18 8.00
N ALA A 452 14.25 25.17 8.46
CA ALA A 452 13.78 26.13 9.44
C ALA A 452 12.62 27.00 8.89
N ARG A 453 12.67 27.38 7.59
CA ARG A 453 11.53 28.02 6.92
C ARG A 453 10.35 27.09 6.75
N PHE A 454 10.55 25.83 6.38
CA PHE A 454 9.46 24.85 6.25
C PHE A 454 8.71 24.66 7.58
N PHE A 455 9.40 24.66 8.73
CA PHE A 455 8.76 24.66 10.05
C PHE A 455 7.91 25.89 10.39
N ARG A 456 7.94 26.96 9.57
CA ARG A 456 6.98 28.06 9.68
C ARG A 456 5.61 27.71 9.09
N HIS A 457 5.55 26.70 8.22
CA HIS A 457 4.38 26.37 7.42
C HIS A 457 3.84 24.95 7.66
N ALA A 458 4.68 24.01 8.11
CA ALA A 458 4.31 22.60 8.26
C ALA A 458 5.14 21.85 9.32
N GLN A 459 4.56 20.79 9.91
CA GLN A 459 5.31 19.81 10.69
C GLN A 459 6.02 18.81 9.78
N LEU A 460 7.25 18.40 10.14
CA LEU A 460 7.99 17.35 9.45
C LEU A 460 7.55 15.98 9.98
N HIS A 461 7.15 15.09 9.09
CA HIS A 461 6.86 13.70 9.43
C HIS A 461 8.06 12.81 9.11
N THR A 462 8.28 11.79 9.93
CA THR A 462 9.33 10.80 9.67
C THR A 462 8.67 9.50 9.22
N LEU A 463 8.98 9.03 8.01
CA LEU A 463 8.60 7.69 7.57
C LEU A 463 9.65 6.69 8.07
N HIS A 464 9.21 5.66 8.79
CA HIS A 464 10.06 4.58 9.29
C HIS A 464 10.45 3.61 8.17
N ALA A 465 11.21 4.12 7.22
CA ALA A 465 11.74 3.39 6.08
C ALA A 465 13.04 4.08 5.61
N PRO A 466 13.97 3.33 4.98
CA PRO A 466 15.17 3.91 4.43
C PRO A 466 14.83 4.49 3.04
N LEU A 467 14.94 5.81 2.87
CA LEU A 467 14.63 6.48 1.60
C LEU A 467 15.91 6.84 0.85
N GLY A 468 16.78 7.63 1.46
CA GLY A 468 18.10 7.99 0.97
C GLY A 468 19.16 7.94 2.06
N GLY A 469 20.43 7.93 1.66
CA GLY A 469 21.54 7.85 2.60
C GLY A 469 22.72 8.68 2.19
N PHE A 470 23.44 9.14 3.21
CA PHE A 470 24.63 9.95 3.12
C PHE A 470 25.83 9.02 2.93
N ARG A 471 26.66 9.25 1.92
CA ARG A 471 27.90 8.49 1.74
C ARG A 471 29.02 9.12 2.55
N SER A 472 29.60 8.37 3.48
CA SER A 472 30.75 8.81 4.26
C SER A 472 32.06 8.39 3.59
N HIS A 473 32.88 9.37 3.22
CA HIS A 473 34.22 9.18 2.63
C HIS A 473 35.25 10.13 3.28
N PRO A 474 35.55 9.92 4.58
CA PRO A 474 36.39 10.82 5.34
C PRO A 474 37.82 10.88 4.76
N GLY A 475 38.40 12.07 4.76
CA GLY A 475 39.74 12.32 4.25
C GLY A 475 39.85 12.50 2.73
N GLU A 476 38.75 12.38 1.98
CA GLU A 476 38.71 12.62 0.51
C GLU A 476 38.21 14.04 0.16
N GLY A 477 38.20 14.95 1.14
CA GLY A 477 37.80 16.35 0.94
C GLY A 477 36.29 16.56 0.99
N GLN A 478 35.55 15.66 1.65
CA GLN A 478 34.10 15.77 1.80
C GLN A 478 33.71 17.09 2.46
N ARG A 479 32.74 17.79 1.89
CA ARG A 479 32.40 19.15 2.29
C ARG A 479 31.88 19.25 3.72
N SER A 480 31.14 18.24 4.19
CA SER A 480 30.65 18.13 5.57
C SER A 480 31.79 18.04 6.59
N GLU A 481 32.93 17.47 6.22
CA GLU A 481 34.15 17.43 7.03
C GLU A 481 34.90 18.77 6.97
N VAL A 482 35.21 19.24 5.76
CA VAL A 482 36.08 20.40 5.54
C VAL A 482 35.44 21.72 6.00
N ALA A 483 34.12 21.84 5.90
CA ALA A 483 33.38 23.07 6.22
C ALA A 483 32.56 22.99 7.50
N SER A 484 32.82 22.00 8.37
CA SER A 484 32.03 21.76 9.59
C SER A 484 31.93 22.99 10.51
N GLN A 485 33.02 23.74 10.66
CA GLN A 485 33.04 24.96 11.50
C GLN A 485 32.23 26.11 10.87
N GLN A 486 32.31 26.28 9.55
CA GLN A 486 31.57 27.31 8.84
C GLN A 486 30.07 27.00 8.83
N TYR A 487 29.71 25.73 8.59
CA TYR A 487 28.34 25.24 8.75
C TYR A 487 27.82 25.57 10.14
N ALA A 488 28.64 25.32 11.17
CA ALA A 488 28.24 25.56 12.55
C ALA A 488 27.91 27.03 12.84
N GLN A 489 28.74 27.94 12.35
CA GLN A 489 28.51 29.38 12.49
C GLN A 489 27.25 29.85 11.74
N GLU A 490 26.96 29.27 10.57
CA GLU A 490 25.75 29.55 9.81
C GLU A 490 24.50 29.04 10.52
N ALA A 491 24.55 27.81 11.02
CA ALA A 491 23.49 27.19 11.80
C ALA A 491 23.08 28.04 13.02
N GLU A 492 24.05 28.56 13.78
CA GLU A 492 23.79 29.44 14.93
C GLU A 492 23.05 30.71 14.53
N ARG A 493 23.43 31.33 13.40
CA ARG A 493 22.74 32.53 12.88
C ARG A 493 21.31 32.21 12.44
N ILE A 494 21.09 31.07 11.78
CA ILE A 494 19.76 30.60 11.36
C ILE A 494 18.89 30.40 12.60
N VAL A 495 19.37 29.66 13.60
CA VAL A 495 18.63 29.42 14.85
C VAL A 495 18.29 30.72 15.57
N ALA A 496 19.23 31.65 15.67
CA ALA A 496 18.98 32.96 16.28
C ALA A 496 17.89 33.75 15.54
N ARG A 497 17.95 33.76 14.19
CA ARG A 497 16.96 34.41 13.31
C ARG A 497 15.57 33.82 13.50
N GLU A 498 15.45 32.50 13.49
CA GLU A 498 14.15 31.82 13.64
C GLU A 498 13.57 31.96 15.04
N ARG A 499 14.39 31.85 16.09
CA ARG A 499 13.93 32.08 17.48
C ARG A 499 13.35 33.49 17.64
N ALA A 500 13.99 34.50 17.06
CA ALA A 500 13.46 35.86 17.08
C ALA A 500 12.12 35.97 16.32
N PHE A 501 12.02 35.34 15.14
CA PHE A 501 10.79 35.32 14.35
C PHE A 501 9.60 34.68 15.09
N PHE A 502 9.77 33.50 15.69
CA PHE A 502 8.68 32.81 16.39
C PHE A 502 8.30 33.50 17.71
N SER A 503 9.28 34.06 18.42
CA SER A 503 9.02 34.82 19.65
C SER A 503 8.15 36.06 19.37
N ALA A 504 8.37 36.73 18.24
CA ALA A 504 7.59 37.91 17.85
C ALA A 504 6.15 37.57 17.41
N ASN A 505 5.92 36.38 16.85
CA ASN A 505 4.64 35.98 16.26
C ASN A 505 3.75 35.11 17.16
N GLN A 506 4.09 34.92 18.45
CA GLN A 506 3.33 34.13 19.43
C GLN A 506 2.84 32.77 18.90
N THR A 507 3.66 32.07 18.11
CA THR A 507 3.26 30.82 17.46
C THR A 507 3.28 29.66 18.47
N GLU A 508 2.15 29.01 18.68
CA GLU A 508 2.01 27.87 19.59
C GLU A 508 2.94 26.71 19.18
N LEU A 509 3.64 26.13 20.15
CA LEU A 509 4.54 24.98 19.95
C LEU A 509 3.71 23.71 19.84
N GLN A 510 3.84 23.00 18.73
CA GLN A 510 3.22 21.69 18.55
C GLN A 510 4.23 20.57 18.87
N PRO A 511 3.78 19.47 19.50
CA PRO A 511 4.63 18.31 19.73
C PRO A 511 5.07 17.68 18.41
N PRO A 512 6.19 16.94 18.38
CA PRO A 512 6.60 16.23 17.18
C PRO A 512 5.54 15.17 16.79
N PRO A 513 5.17 15.08 15.51
CA PRO A 513 4.26 14.03 15.06
C PRO A 513 4.92 12.66 15.27
N PRO A 514 4.11 11.61 15.52
CA PRO A 514 4.62 10.25 15.58
C PRO A 514 5.21 9.84 14.22
N PRO A 515 6.25 8.99 14.20
CA PRO A 515 6.75 8.41 12.96
C PRO A 515 5.64 7.65 12.22
N LEU A 516 5.53 7.86 10.92
CA LEU A 516 4.66 7.12 10.02
C LEU A 516 5.29 5.74 9.77
N LEU A 517 4.50 4.68 9.84
CA LEU A 517 4.96 3.35 9.45
C LEU A 517 4.60 3.10 7.98
N VAL A 518 5.34 2.23 7.30
CA VAL A 518 5.05 1.85 5.90
C VAL A 518 3.60 1.37 5.75
N ARG A 519 3.08 0.63 6.73
CA ARG A 519 1.68 0.17 6.74
C ARG A 519 0.64 1.29 6.83
N ASP A 520 1.04 2.47 7.32
CA ASP A 520 0.15 3.62 7.49
C ASP A 520 0.05 4.44 6.19
N VAL A 521 1.06 4.34 5.31
CA VAL A 521 1.15 5.08 4.05
C VAL A 521 0.91 4.23 2.80
N VAL A 522 1.14 2.91 2.89
CA VAL A 522 0.84 1.95 1.83
C VAL A 522 -0.58 1.44 2.05
N SER A 523 -1.54 1.97 1.29
CA SER A 523 -2.95 1.55 1.37
C SER A 523 -3.12 0.09 0.94
N CYS A 524 -3.63 -0.77 1.83
CA CYS A 524 -3.99 -2.17 1.50
C CYS A 524 -5.04 -2.28 0.37
N ALA A 525 -5.78 -1.19 0.11
CA ALA A 525 -6.74 -1.07 -0.99
C ALA A 525 -6.12 -0.26 -2.15
N GLY A 526 -5.11 -0.80 -2.83
CA GLY A 526 -4.61 -0.18 -4.07
C GLY A 526 -3.14 -0.41 -4.39
N SER A 527 -2.29 -0.67 -3.39
CA SER A 527 -0.85 -0.88 -3.62
C SER A 527 -0.61 -2.25 -4.25
N ARG A 528 -0.11 -2.25 -5.50
CA ARG A 528 0.13 -3.44 -6.32
C ARG A 528 1.63 -3.73 -6.41
N ILE A 529 1.96 -5.01 -6.51
CA ILE A 529 3.28 -5.45 -6.96
C ILE A 529 3.22 -5.49 -8.49
N THR A 530 4.00 -4.67 -9.18
CA THR A 530 4.01 -4.57 -10.64
C THR A 530 5.39 -4.95 -11.19
N GLU A 531 5.52 -5.03 -12.51
CA GLU A 531 6.83 -5.16 -13.15
C GLU A 531 7.76 -3.97 -12.80
N GLU A 532 7.22 -2.74 -12.85
CA GLU A 532 7.97 -1.50 -12.66
C GLU A 532 8.55 -1.37 -11.24
N ASN A 533 7.77 -1.77 -10.23
CA ASN A 533 8.22 -1.69 -8.83
C ASN A 533 8.86 -2.99 -8.32
N PHE A 534 9.02 -4.02 -9.16
CA PHE A 534 9.53 -5.32 -8.69
C PHE A 534 10.95 -5.23 -8.14
N GLY A 535 11.73 -4.24 -8.55
CA GLY A 535 13.03 -3.92 -7.95
C GLY A 535 12.97 -3.75 -6.42
N PHE A 536 11.86 -3.25 -5.88
CA PHE A 536 11.61 -3.17 -4.43
C PHE A 536 11.55 -4.56 -3.77
N PHE A 537 11.15 -5.61 -4.50
CA PHE A 537 11.01 -6.96 -3.97
C PHE A 537 12.23 -7.85 -4.22
N SER A 538 13.37 -7.28 -4.65
CA SER A 538 14.58 -8.04 -5.04
C SER A 538 15.15 -8.93 -3.93
N TYR A 539 14.91 -8.61 -2.66
CA TYR A 539 15.16 -9.51 -1.54
C TYR A 539 14.07 -9.39 -0.47
N SER A 540 13.97 -10.37 0.44
CA SER A 540 12.89 -10.41 1.43
C SER A 540 13.03 -9.33 2.50
N ARG A 541 11.99 -8.50 2.65
CA ARG A 541 11.90 -7.45 3.68
C ARG A 541 10.58 -7.47 4.41
N SER A 542 10.60 -7.12 5.69
CA SER A 542 9.41 -7.01 6.55
C SER A 542 8.45 -5.91 6.08
N ILE A 543 8.97 -4.86 5.45
CA ILE A 543 8.17 -3.76 4.86
C ILE A 543 7.38 -4.16 3.61
N HIS A 544 7.55 -5.39 3.10
CA HIS A 544 6.80 -5.87 1.94
C HIS A 544 5.42 -6.43 2.31
N PHE A 545 5.21 -6.82 3.57
CA PHE A 545 3.97 -7.48 4.00
C PHE A 545 2.69 -6.67 3.77
N PRO A 546 2.67 -5.33 3.88
CA PRO A 546 1.51 -4.54 3.46
C PRO A 546 1.08 -4.79 1.99
N TYR A 547 2.02 -5.10 1.09
CA TYR A 547 1.73 -5.42 -0.32
C TYR A 547 1.17 -6.84 -0.52
N PHE A 548 1.19 -7.69 0.51
CA PHE A 548 0.62 -9.04 0.50
C PHE A 548 -0.80 -9.08 1.09
N ALA A 549 -1.32 -7.94 1.55
CA ALA A 549 -2.62 -7.86 2.21
C ALA A 549 -3.74 -8.44 1.32
N GLY A 550 -4.51 -9.36 1.89
CA GLY A 550 -5.61 -10.05 1.21
C GLY A 550 -5.16 -11.24 0.34
N CYS A 551 -3.93 -11.21 -0.20
CA CYS A 551 -3.32 -12.38 -0.85
C CYS A 551 -3.00 -13.48 0.17
N ASP A 552 -2.56 -13.09 1.36
CA ASP A 552 -2.30 -13.96 2.50
C ASP A 552 -3.52 -14.73 2.97
N THR A 553 -4.65 -14.04 3.06
CA THR A 553 -5.94 -14.62 3.44
C THR A 553 -6.47 -15.55 2.34
N GLU A 554 -6.22 -15.23 1.07
CA GLU A 554 -6.56 -16.12 -0.05
C GLU A 554 -5.70 -17.40 -0.09
N LEU A 555 -4.40 -17.28 0.17
CA LEU A 555 -3.45 -18.41 0.15
C LEU A 555 -3.57 -19.31 1.37
N TYR A 556 -3.67 -18.73 2.57
CA TYR A 556 -3.55 -19.44 3.85
C TYR A 556 -4.82 -19.40 4.69
N GLY A 557 -5.88 -18.71 4.25
CA GLY A 557 -7.14 -18.58 5.00
C GLY A 557 -7.02 -17.67 6.23
N ARG A 558 -5.91 -16.96 6.41
CA ARG A 558 -5.64 -16.05 7.52
C ARG A 558 -4.67 -14.96 7.11
N VAL A 559 -4.69 -13.85 7.84
CA VAL A 559 -3.64 -12.82 7.74
C VAL A 559 -2.33 -13.40 8.26
N ILE A 560 -1.24 -13.20 7.50
CA ILE A 560 0.09 -13.70 7.89
C ILE A 560 0.82 -12.62 8.68
N ASP A 561 1.10 -12.89 9.97
CA ASP A 561 1.94 -12.00 10.79
C ASP A 561 3.40 -12.10 10.32
N PRO A 562 4.03 -10.99 9.88
CA PRO A 562 5.42 -10.96 9.46
C PRO A 562 6.39 -11.58 10.47
N ARG A 563 6.13 -11.48 11.78
CA ARG A 563 6.99 -12.00 12.85
C ARG A 563 6.96 -13.52 12.97
N SER A 564 5.89 -14.15 12.49
CA SER A 564 5.69 -15.60 12.50
C SER A 564 5.81 -16.22 11.11
N CYS A 565 5.95 -15.38 10.08
CA CYS A 565 6.16 -15.80 8.72
C CYS A 565 7.49 -16.57 8.64
N ASN A 566 7.55 -17.57 7.75
CA ASN A 566 8.81 -18.21 7.39
C ASN A 566 9.20 -17.79 5.96
N LEU A 567 10.44 -18.09 5.56
CA LEU A 567 10.95 -17.67 4.25
C LEU A 567 10.11 -18.20 3.09
N LYS A 568 9.64 -19.45 3.20
CA LYS A 568 8.80 -20.06 2.17
C LYS A 568 7.46 -19.36 2.01
N THR A 569 6.84 -18.99 3.13
CA THR A 569 5.57 -18.25 3.17
C THR A 569 5.73 -16.90 2.50
N TYR A 570 6.83 -16.18 2.79
CA TYR A 570 7.15 -14.92 2.12
C TYR A 570 7.27 -15.08 0.59
N GLN A 571 7.99 -16.11 0.12
CA GLN A 571 8.17 -16.38 -1.31
C GLN A 571 6.84 -16.67 -2.02
N GLU A 572 5.98 -17.47 -1.38
CA GLU A 572 4.66 -17.82 -1.89
C GLU A 572 3.72 -16.61 -1.93
N LEU A 573 3.75 -15.76 -0.89
CA LEU A 573 3.01 -14.50 -0.84
C LEU A 573 3.48 -13.54 -1.94
N LEU A 574 4.78 -13.37 -2.13
CA LEU A 574 5.33 -12.52 -3.18
C LEU A 574 4.87 -13.01 -4.57
N ALA A 575 5.04 -14.30 -4.84
CA ALA A 575 4.73 -14.86 -6.14
C ALA A 575 3.22 -14.84 -6.45
N TYR A 576 2.38 -15.17 -5.48
CA TYR A 576 0.93 -15.10 -5.66
C TYR A 576 0.43 -13.67 -5.76
N SER A 577 0.99 -12.74 -4.97
CA SER A 577 0.63 -11.33 -5.04
C SER A 577 1.01 -10.73 -6.40
N PHE A 578 2.22 -11.02 -6.90
CA PHE A 578 2.62 -10.62 -8.26
C PHE A 578 1.67 -11.20 -9.32
N LEU A 579 1.35 -12.49 -9.23
CA LEU A 579 0.40 -13.11 -10.15
C LEU A 579 -0.97 -12.42 -10.12
N ARG A 580 -1.52 -12.19 -8.91
CA ARG A 580 -2.83 -11.57 -8.70
C ARG A 580 -2.91 -10.13 -9.19
N HIS A 581 -1.81 -9.39 -9.07
CA HIS A 581 -1.78 -7.97 -9.44
C HIS A 581 -1.54 -7.73 -10.93
N ASN A 582 -0.90 -8.66 -11.65
CA ASN A 582 -0.45 -8.43 -13.03
C ASN A 582 -1.15 -9.28 -14.08
N PHE A 583 -1.80 -10.38 -13.70
CA PHE A 583 -2.40 -11.30 -14.66
C PHE A 583 -3.90 -11.47 -14.41
N PRO A 584 -4.75 -11.38 -15.45
CA PRO A 584 -6.18 -11.58 -15.31
C PRO A 584 -6.50 -13.02 -14.92
N LYS A 585 -7.64 -13.21 -14.26
CA LYS A 585 -8.18 -14.55 -13.97
C LYS A 585 -8.34 -15.33 -15.28
N GLY A 586 -7.88 -16.58 -15.29
CA GLY A 586 -7.81 -17.46 -16.46
C GLY A 586 -6.42 -17.50 -17.11
N SER A 587 -5.49 -16.63 -16.70
CA SER A 587 -4.10 -16.68 -17.18
C SER A 587 -3.45 -18.03 -16.90
N ARG A 588 -2.54 -18.42 -17.80
CA ARG A 588 -1.84 -19.70 -17.77
C ARG A 588 -0.54 -19.57 -17.00
N VAL A 589 -0.43 -20.32 -15.92
CA VAL A 589 0.69 -20.24 -14.98
C VAL A 589 1.34 -21.60 -14.86
N LEU A 590 2.67 -21.63 -14.97
CA LEU A 590 3.47 -22.80 -14.69
C LEU A 590 4.20 -22.63 -13.36
N VAL A 591 3.92 -23.50 -12.39
CA VAL A 591 4.57 -23.48 -11.08
C VAL A 591 5.59 -24.61 -10.99
N ILE A 592 6.84 -24.25 -10.76
CA ILE A 592 7.97 -25.16 -10.54
C ILE A 592 8.25 -25.17 -9.02
N ALA A 593 7.61 -26.10 -8.32
CA ALA A 593 7.67 -26.18 -6.85
C ALA A 593 7.48 -27.63 -6.37
N ASP A 594 7.75 -27.85 -5.08
CA ASP A 594 7.38 -29.11 -4.43
C ASP A 594 5.85 -29.22 -4.32
N HIS A 595 5.33 -30.45 -4.49
CA HIS A 595 3.89 -30.76 -4.64
C HIS A 595 2.97 -30.35 -3.48
N ALA A 596 3.51 -29.79 -2.39
CA ALA A 596 2.77 -29.34 -1.21
C ALA A 596 2.57 -27.81 -1.15
N SER A 597 3.02 -27.03 -2.14
CA SER A 597 2.94 -25.57 -2.10
C SER A 597 1.49 -25.05 -2.18
N PRO A 598 1.03 -24.22 -1.21
CA PRO A 598 -0.28 -23.56 -1.23
C PRO A 598 -0.52 -22.68 -2.47
N ILE A 599 0.53 -22.23 -3.17
CA ILE A 599 0.37 -21.47 -4.40
C ILE A 599 -0.34 -22.28 -5.48
N VAL A 600 -0.08 -23.59 -5.55
CA VAL A 600 -0.69 -24.48 -6.55
C VAL A 600 -2.18 -24.65 -6.29
N SER A 601 -2.61 -24.73 -5.03
CA SER A 601 -4.03 -24.85 -4.68
C SER A 601 -4.77 -23.52 -4.83
N ALA A 602 -4.19 -22.41 -4.37
CA ALA A 602 -4.81 -21.09 -4.43
C ALA A 602 -4.99 -20.58 -5.88
N THR A 603 -3.97 -20.76 -6.73
CA THR A 603 -4.01 -20.27 -8.11
C THR A 603 -5.10 -20.93 -8.95
N ARG A 604 -5.40 -22.22 -8.75
CA ARG A 604 -6.45 -22.93 -9.51
C ARG A 604 -7.84 -22.38 -9.35
N ARG A 605 -8.12 -21.66 -8.25
CA ARG A 605 -9.42 -21.01 -8.06
C ARG A 605 -9.68 -19.96 -9.14
N TYR A 606 -8.62 -19.40 -9.72
CA TYR A 606 -8.71 -18.24 -10.60
C TYR A 606 -7.87 -18.34 -11.88
N TYR A 607 -6.94 -19.30 -12.02
CA TYR A 607 -5.95 -19.40 -13.11
C TYR A 607 -5.85 -20.83 -13.66
N GLU A 608 -5.39 -20.95 -14.91
CA GLU A 608 -5.00 -22.25 -15.46
C GLU A 608 -3.58 -22.59 -14.96
N CYS A 609 -3.51 -23.29 -13.82
CA CYS A 609 -2.25 -23.65 -13.19
C CYS A 609 -1.79 -25.06 -13.58
N TRP A 610 -0.56 -25.16 -14.08
CA TRP A 610 0.17 -26.41 -14.30
C TRP A 610 1.33 -26.47 -13.29
N SER A 611 1.67 -27.65 -12.78
CA SER A 611 2.82 -27.81 -11.89
C SER A 611 3.80 -28.87 -12.37
N VAL A 612 5.08 -28.59 -12.14
CA VAL A 612 6.19 -29.50 -12.43
C VAL A 612 6.99 -29.72 -11.14
N PRO A 613 7.28 -30.99 -10.76
CA PRO A 613 8.11 -31.28 -9.60
C PRO A 613 9.51 -30.68 -9.71
N ALA A 614 10.05 -30.30 -8.57
CA ALA A 614 11.42 -29.80 -8.44
C ALA A 614 12.49 -30.85 -8.75
N ALA A 615 12.23 -32.13 -8.41
CA ALA A 615 13.20 -33.21 -8.44
C ALA A 615 12.75 -34.41 -9.31
N PRO A 616 13.68 -35.11 -9.98
CA PRO A 616 13.36 -36.32 -10.73
C PRO A 616 12.79 -37.44 -9.83
N GLY A 617 11.64 -38.02 -10.22
CA GLY A 617 11.09 -39.20 -9.55
C GLY A 617 10.23 -38.92 -8.31
N ALA A 618 9.91 -37.66 -7.99
CA ALA A 618 8.89 -37.35 -6.99
C ALA A 618 7.53 -37.91 -7.43
N ALA A 619 6.88 -38.70 -6.56
CA ALA A 619 5.56 -39.27 -6.85
C ALA A 619 4.49 -38.16 -6.85
N PRO A 620 3.53 -38.18 -7.78
CA PRO A 620 2.45 -37.19 -7.82
C PRO A 620 1.65 -37.22 -6.53
N ASN A 621 1.28 -36.05 -6.00
CA ASN A 621 0.41 -35.94 -4.83
C ASN A 621 -1.06 -36.10 -5.25
N PRO A 622 -1.72 -37.23 -4.90
CA PRO A 622 -3.09 -37.50 -5.36
C PRO A 622 -4.15 -36.54 -4.77
N ALA A 623 -3.80 -35.72 -3.78
CA ALA A 623 -4.73 -34.81 -3.11
C ALA A 623 -4.95 -33.46 -3.85
N VAL A 624 -4.25 -33.20 -4.96
CA VAL A 624 -4.23 -31.87 -5.60
C VAL A 624 -4.50 -31.98 -7.10
N PRO A 625 -5.75 -31.83 -7.61
CA PRO A 625 -6.10 -32.02 -9.03
C PRO A 625 -5.57 -30.92 -10.01
N CYS A 626 -4.32 -31.02 -10.51
CA CYS A 626 -3.90 -30.31 -11.74
C CYS A 626 -3.24 -31.26 -12.72
N LYS A 627 -2.93 -30.70 -13.90
CA LYS A 627 -2.05 -31.34 -14.87
C LYS A 627 -0.63 -31.38 -14.30
N ASP A 628 -0.35 -32.46 -13.58
CA ASP A 628 1.02 -32.84 -13.25
C ASP A 628 1.71 -33.27 -14.54
N VAL A 629 2.74 -32.54 -14.94
CA VAL A 629 3.54 -32.87 -16.13
C VAL A 629 4.86 -33.46 -15.70
N ALA A 630 5.21 -34.60 -16.27
CA ALA A 630 6.51 -35.22 -16.06
C ALA A 630 7.57 -34.46 -16.86
N ALA A 631 8.15 -33.40 -16.29
CA ALA A 631 9.18 -32.59 -16.93
C ALA A 631 10.41 -32.43 -16.02
N GLN A 632 11.59 -32.34 -16.63
CA GLN A 632 12.84 -32.06 -15.93
C GLN A 632 13.28 -30.62 -16.22
N LEU A 633 13.75 -29.90 -15.20
CA LEU A 633 14.34 -28.57 -15.36
C LEU A 633 15.53 -28.60 -16.33
N GLY A 634 15.48 -27.78 -17.39
CA GLY A 634 16.48 -27.75 -18.48
C GLY A 634 16.35 -28.91 -19.48
N SER A 635 15.24 -29.64 -19.44
CA SER A 635 14.76 -30.52 -20.49
C SER A 635 13.25 -30.68 -20.33
N PHE A 636 12.51 -29.56 -20.38
CA PHE A 636 11.06 -29.57 -20.29
C PHE A 636 10.48 -30.57 -21.30
N SER A 637 9.55 -31.42 -20.84
CA SER A 637 8.94 -32.44 -21.68
C SER A 637 8.26 -31.80 -22.90
N ALA A 638 8.21 -32.56 -24.01
CA ALA A 638 7.40 -32.21 -25.19
C ALA A 638 5.90 -32.09 -24.85
N GLU A 639 5.48 -32.57 -23.68
CA GLU A 639 4.13 -32.38 -23.14
C GLU A 639 3.83 -30.92 -22.76
N LEU A 640 4.85 -30.08 -22.50
CA LEU A 640 4.65 -28.66 -22.25
C LEU A 640 4.59 -27.87 -23.58
N PRO A 641 3.48 -27.18 -23.87
CA PRO A 641 3.32 -26.42 -25.11
C PRO A 641 4.24 -25.19 -25.17
N ASP A 642 4.72 -24.89 -26.37
CA ASP A 642 5.46 -23.66 -26.67
C ASP A 642 4.54 -22.44 -26.56
N ALA A 643 5.09 -21.32 -26.08
CA ALA A 643 4.44 -20.02 -26.02
C ALA A 643 3.02 -20.04 -25.42
N TYR A 644 2.86 -20.75 -24.31
CA TYR A 644 1.56 -21.00 -23.71
C TYR A 644 1.36 -20.26 -22.38
N PHE A 645 2.37 -20.24 -21.51
CA PHE A 645 2.25 -19.70 -20.17
C PHE A 645 2.56 -18.20 -20.15
N GLN A 646 1.76 -17.43 -19.40
CA GLN A 646 1.99 -16.01 -19.18
C GLN A 646 2.97 -15.78 -18.02
N LEU A 647 3.00 -16.71 -17.05
CA LEU A 647 3.89 -16.63 -15.90
C LEU A 647 4.49 -18.00 -15.59
N VAL A 648 5.81 -18.04 -15.37
CA VAL A 648 6.53 -19.19 -14.80
C VAL A 648 7.03 -18.80 -13.41
N ILE A 649 6.66 -19.56 -12.37
CA ILE A 649 7.08 -19.32 -10.98
C ILE A 649 8.03 -20.44 -10.53
N GLY A 650 9.22 -20.11 -10.04
CA GLY A 650 10.15 -21.08 -9.42
C GLY A 650 10.61 -20.60 -8.05
N SER A 651 10.31 -21.33 -6.98
CA SER A 651 10.52 -20.84 -5.60
C SER A 651 11.52 -21.64 -4.74
N PHE A 652 12.03 -22.79 -5.21
CA PHE A 652 12.94 -23.65 -4.43
C PHE A 652 13.66 -24.67 -5.33
N ALA A 653 12.96 -25.13 -6.37
CA ALA A 653 13.42 -26.18 -7.27
C ALA A 653 14.73 -25.88 -8.02
N LEU A 654 14.97 -24.60 -8.34
CA LEU A 654 16.12 -24.19 -9.16
C LEU A 654 17.45 -24.23 -8.40
N GLU A 655 17.42 -24.37 -7.07
CA GLU A 655 18.61 -24.36 -6.21
C GLU A 655 19.30 -25.71 -6.10
N THR A 656 18.60 -26.81 -6.40
CA THR A 656 19.10 -28.17 -6.14
C THR A 656 19.64 -28.88 -7.39
N GLY A 657 19.35 -28.36 -8.60
CA GLY A 657 19.42 -29.16 -9.83
C GLY A 657 20.60 -28.94 -10.80
N ALA A 658 21.24 -27.76 -10.86
CA ALA A 658 22.16 -27.42 -11.97
C ALA A 658 23.43 -26.67 -11.54
N ARG A 659 24.62 -27.25 -11.80
CA ARG A 659 25.92 -26.66 -11.42
C ARG A 659 26.82 -26.22 -12.59
N SER A 660 26.27 -26.04 -13.80
CA SER A 660 27.05 -25.56 -14.97
C SER A 660 26.31 -24.52 -15.79
N GLU A 661 27.04 -23.56 -16.37
CA GLU A 661 26.48 -22.50 -17.21
C GLU A 661 25.70 -23.04 -18.42
N GLY A 662 26.16 -24.14 -19.03
CA GLY A 662 25.43 -24.79 -20.13
C GLY A 662 24.02 -25.21 -19.70
N ARG A 663 23.91 -25.79 -18.49
CA ARG A 663 22.61 -26.20 -17.95
C ARG A 663 21.73 -25.00 -17.59
N TRP A 664 22.31 -23.91 -17.09
CA TRP A 664 21.57 -22.67 -16.81
C TRP A 664 21.00 -22.03 -18.08
N ARG A 665 21.76 -22.03 -19.18
CA ARG A 665 21.27 -21.58 -20.50
C ARG A 665 20.11 -22.44 -20.99
N ASP A 666 20.20 -23.76 -20.83
CA ASP A 666 19.12 -24.66 -21.22
C ASP A 666 17.86 -24.43 -20.36
N ILE A 667 18.00 -24.17 -19.06
CA ILE A 667 16.89 -23.79 -18.18
C ILE A 667 16.23 -22.49 -18.66
N CYS A 668 17.01 -21.45 -18.95
CA CYS A 668 16.46 -20.18 -19.43
C CYS A 668 15.76 -20.34 -20.79
N ARG A 669 16.36 -21.11 -21.72
CA ARG A 669 15.77 -21.43 -23.02
C ARG A 669 14.45 -22.18 -22.89
N ASP A 670 14.37 -23.13 -21.97
CA ASP A 670 13.14 -23.90 -21.73
C ASP A 670 12.03 -23.04 -21.13
N ILE A 671 12.36 -22.17 -20.18
CA ILE A 671 11.41 -21.21 -19.62
C ILE A 671 10.92 -20.27 -20.72
N ASP A 672 11.83 -19.72 -21.52
CA ASP A 672 11.47 -18.81 -22.63
C ASP A 672 10.65 -19.52 -23.70
N ARG A 673 10.94 -20.80 -23.99
CA ARG A 673 10.17 -21.60 -24.95
C ARG A 673 8.70 -21.67 -24.55
N VAL A 674 8.41 -21.96 -23.28
CA VAL A 674 7.03 -22.16 -22.81
C VAL A 674 6.30 -20.85 -22.50
N LEU A 675 7.02 -19.75 -22.29
CA LEU A 675 6.43 -18.42 -22.08
C LEU A 675 5.87 -17.81 -23.37
N THR A 676 4.73 -17.12 -23.27
CA THR A 676 4.23 -16.23 -24.33
C THR A 676 5.22 -15.08 -24.60
N PRO A 677 5.14 -14.40 -25.77
CA PRO A 677 5.99 -13.25 -26.08
C PRO A 677 6.06 -12.21 -24.96
N ASP A 678 4.92 -11.90 -24.34
CA ASP A 678 4.79 -10.93 -23.24
C ASP A 678 4.79 -11.60 -21.85
N GLY A 679 5.29 -12.84 -21.75
CA GLY A 679 5.29 -13.60 -20.50
C GLY A 679 6.50 -13.30 -19.61
N HIS A 680 6.37 -13.62 -18.31
CA HIS A 680 7.42 -13.38 -17.30
C HIS A 680 7.81 -14.66 -16.57
N ALA A 681 9.04 -14.68 -16.07
CA ALA A 681 9.53 -15.68 -15.13
C ALA A 681 9.88 -15.02 -13.79
N LEU A 682 9.33 -15.56 -12.70
CA LEU A 682 9.62 -15.15 -11.33
C LEU A 682 10.35 -16.29 -10.60
N HIS A 683 11.57 -16.00 -10.13
CA HIS A 683 12.43 -16.92 -9.42
C HIS A 683 12.71 -16.41 -8.00
N CYS A 684 12.51 -17.23 -6.97
CA CYS A 684 12.93 -16.93 -5.61
C CYS A 684 14.07 -17.89 -5.22
N PHE A 685 15.19 -17.32 -4.77
CA PHE A 685 16.41 -18.04 -4.37
C PHE A 685 16.68 -17.85 -2.88
N ASP A 686 17.03 -18.92 -2.19
CA ASP A 686 17.51 -18.89 -0.81
C ASP A 686 18.98 -18.44 -0.79
N LEU A 687 19.25 -17.45 0.05
CA LEU A 687 20.59 -16.94 0.34
C LEU A 687 20.95 -17.27 1.78
N LYS A 688 22.05 -17.99 1.95
CA LYS A 688 22.60 -18.36 3.25
C LYS A 688 23.61 -17.32 3.70
N ALA A 689 23.42 -16.74 4.89
CA ALA A 689 24.45 -15.94 5.55
C ALA A 689 25.37 -16.86 6.39
N GLY A 690 26.69 -16.80 6.15
CA GLY A 690 27.72 -17.53 6.89
C GLY A 690 28.88 -16.63 7.33
N GLU A 691 29.85 -17.21 8.04
CA GLU A 691 31.01 -16.48 8.61
C GLU A 691 31.87 -15.76 7.55
N ASN A 692 31.89 -16.25 6.31
CA ASN A 692 32.64 -15.69 5.19
C ASN A 692 31.78 -14.87 4.21
N GLY A 693 30.54 -14.54 4.57
CA GLY A 693 29.61 -13.78 3.73
C GLY A 693 28.39 -14.59 3.28
N PHE A 694 27.80 -14.21 2.15
CA PHE A 694 26.58 -14.82 1.64
C PHE A 694 26.86 -15.86 0.55
N GLU A 695 26.24 -17.03 0.69
CA GLU A 695 26.23 -18.10 -0.30
C GLU A 695 24.88 -18.12 -1.00
N SER A 696 24.88 -18.14 -2.33
CA SER A 696 23.68 -18.22 -3.17
C SER A 696 23.88 -19.22 -4.30
N HIS A 697 22.78 -19.68 -4.90
CA HIS A 697 22.87 -20.53 -6.08
C HIS A 697 23.54 -19.77 -7.26
N PRO A 698 24.55 -20.34 -7.95
CA PRO A 698 25.28 -19.63 -9.01
C PRO A 698 24.45 -19.19 -10.23
N LEU A 699 23.23 -19.73 -10.40
CA LEU A 699 22.26 -19.23 -11.39
C LEU A 699 21.87 -17.76 -11.14
N LEU A 700 21.80 -17.32 -9.88
CA LEU A 700 21.41 -15.96 -9.53
C LEU A 700 22.32 -14.89 -10.18
N PRO A 701 23.65 -14.90 -9.97
CA PRO A 701 24.55 -13.96 -10.66
C PRO A 701 24.66 -14.23 -12.17
N PHE A 702 24.28 -15.42 -12.66
CA PHE A 702 24.17 -15.67 -14.10
C PHE A 702 22.98 -14.90 -14.72
N LEU A 703 21.80 -14.94 -14.09
CA LEU A 703 20.61 -14.22 -14.56
C LEU A 703 20.85 -12.71 -14.67
N PHE A 704 21.43 -12.09 -13.65
CA PHE A 704 21.72 -10.64 -13.69
C PHE A 704 22.76 -10.23 -14.74
N ARG A 705 23.65 -11.16 -15.16
CA ARG A 705 24.63 -10.90 -16.21
C ARG A 705 24.08 -11.08 -17.63
N HIS A 706 22.99 -11.83 -17.80
CA HIS A 706 22.57 -12.29 -19.13
C HIS A 706 21.10 -12.05 -19.49
N GLU A 707 20.21 -11.83 -18.52
CA GLU A 707 18.75 -11.91 -18.74
C GLU A 707 17.99 -10.59 -18.49
N ALA A 708 18.69 -9.47 -18.23
CA ALA A 708 18.10 -8.13 -18.01
C ALA A 708 16.79 -8.13 -17.16
N PRO A 709 16.84 -8.64 -15.92
CA PRO A 709 15.63 -8.77 -15.08
C PRO A 709 15.07 -7.41 -14.66
N CYS A 710 13.78 -7.38 -14.31
CA CYS A 710 13.10 -6.25 -13.66
C CYS A 710 13.56 -6.07 -12.20
N SER A 711 14.05 -7.15 -11.59
CA SER A 711 14.71 -7.11 -10.28
C SER A 711 16.02 -6.34 -10.34
N ARG A 712 16.45 -5.80 -9.19
CA ARG A 712 17.74 -5.14 -9.02
C ARG A 712 18.75 -6.08 -8.38
N PHE A 713 19.97 -6.09 -8.91
CA PHE A 713 21.08 -6.72 -8.19
C PHE A 713 21.53 -5.82 -7.03
N VAL A 714 21.14 -6.19 -5.82
CA VAL A 714 21.67 -5.67 -4.56
C VAL A 714 22.76 -6.61 -4.04
N PRO A 715 24.00 -6.13 -3.85
CA PRO A 715 25.07 -6.90 -3.20
C PRO A 715 24.60 -7.48 -1.87
N PHE A 716 24.97 -8.72 -1.59
CA PHE A 716 24.41 -9.44 -0.45
C PHE A 716 24.81 -8.83 0.90
N GLN A 717 26.02 -8.27 0.99
CA GLN A 717 26.49 -7.51 2.15
C GLN A 717 25.63 -6.26 2.38
N GLN A 718 25.22 -5.58 1.30
CA GLN A 718 24.33 -4.43 1.38
C GLN A 718 22.93 -4.84 1.83
N ALA A 719 22.40 -5.94 1.29
CA ALA A 719 21.13 -6.50 1.75
C ALA A 719 21.21 -6.83 3.25
N ALA A 720 22.29 -7.44 3.75
CA ALA A 720 22.45 -7.81 5.16
C ALA A 720 22.29 -6.66 6.17
N LEU A 721 22.60 -5.45 5.74
CA LEU A 721 22.63 -4.25 6.56
C LEU A 721 21.31 -3.48 6.46
N ASP A 722 20.40 -3.92 5.59
CA ASP A 722 19.04 -3.43 5.59
C ASP A 722 18.33 -3.93 6.86
N PRO A 723 17.94 -3.03 7.78
CA PRO A 723 17.29 -3.35 9.05
C PRO A 723 15.91 -4.01 8.87
N PHE A 724 15.33 -3.88 7.67
CA PHE A 724 14.05 -4.46 7.32
C PHE A 724 14.22 -5.82 6.65
N VAL A 725 15.43 -6.36 6.48
CA VAL A 725 15.58 -7.70 5.91
C VAL A 725 14.85 -8.70 6.76
N PHE A 726 14.08 -9.51 6.05
CA PHE A 726 13.36 -10.62 6.62
C PHE A 726 14.23 -11.87 6.50
N PHE A 727 14.80 -12.30 7.63
CA PHE A 727 15.57 -13.53 7.76
C PHE A 727 14.75 -14.65 8.42
N ARG A 728 15.05 -15.89 8.03
CA ARG A 728 14.75 -17.08 8.84
C ARG A 728 16.03 -17.56 9.51
N SER A 729 16.00 -17.74 10.83
CA SER A 729 17.10 -18.37 11.58
C SER A 729 16.83 -19.86 11.75
N GLU A 730 17.84 -20.70 11.52
CA GLU A 730 17.82 -22.12 11.85
C GLU A 730 18.70 -22.40 13.06
N GLU A 731 18.29 -23.35 13.92
CA GLU A 731 19.08 -23.72 15.08
C GLU A 731 20.49 -24.18 14.67
N PRO A 732 21.53 -23.76 15.40
CA PRO A 732 22.89 -24.17 15.08
C PRO A 732 23.03 -25.69 15.21
N ALA A 733 23.64 -26.31 14.21
CA ALA A 733 23.85 -27.76 14.17
C ALA A 733 24.77 -28.28 15.31
N SER A 734 25.46 -27.39 16.03
CA SER A 734 26.32 -27.73 17.17
C SER A 734 26.29 -26.62 18.22
N PRO A 735 26.34 -26.95 19.53
CA PRO A 735 26.38 -25.95 20.60
C PRO A 735 27.60 -25.03 20.46
N GLY A 736 27.38 -23.72 20.43
CA GLY A 736 28.44 -22.70 20.35
C GLY A 736 28.67 -22.08 18.97
N LEU A 737 27.94 -22.52 17.93
CA LEU A 737 27.91 -21.84 16.63
C LEU A 737 26.71 -20.90 16.55
N GLU A 738 26.87 -19.79 15.82
CA GLU A 738 25.77 -18.86 15.54
C GLU A 738 24.70 -19.52 14.65
N PRO A 739 23.39 -19.23 14.86
CA PRO A 739 22.32 -19.69 13.99
C PRO A 739 22.54 -19.29 12.52
N VAL A 740 22.32 -20.22 11.60
CA VAL A 740 22.38 -19.91 10.16
C VAL A 740 21.16 -19.07 9.79
N ARG A 741 21.38 -17.95 9.09
CA ARG A 741 20.32 -17.04 8.65
C ARG A 741 20.11 -17.16 7.14
N TRP A 742 18.85 -17.28 6.74
CA TRP A 742 18.43 -17.38 5.34
C TRP A 742 17.55 -16.19 4.95
N LEU A 743 17.77 -15.62 3.77
CA LEU A 743 16.87 -14.62 3.16
C LEU A 743 16.53 -15.06 1.73
N SER A 744 15.48 -14.47 1.16
CA SER A 744 15.03 -14.81 -0.19
C SER A 744 15.42 -13.70 -1.15
N TYR A 745 16.02 -14.06 -2.27
CA TYR A 745 16.39 -13.16 -3.35
C TYR A 745 15.52 -13.44 -4.57
N ASN A 746 14.81 -12.43 -5.06
CA ASN A 746 13.71 -12.60 -6.01
C ASN A 746 14.06 -11.96 -7.35
N VAL A 747 13.97 -12.74 -8.42
CA VAL A 747 14.29 -12.35 -9.80
C VAL A 747 13.04 -12.46 -10.65
N LEU A 748 12.46 -11.32 -11.04
CA LEU A 748 11.46 -11.23 -12.09
C LEU A 748 12.15 -10.86 -13.40
N ARG A 749 11.86 -11.57 -14.49
CA ARG A 749 12.32 -11.22 -15.84
C ARG A 749 11.22 -11.43 -16.88
N PRO A 750 11.10 -10.56 -17.89
CA PRO A 750 10.28 -10.85 -19.07
C PRO A 750 10.96 -11.95 -19.92
N LYS A 751 10.22 -12.54 -20.86
CA LYS A 751 10.77 -13.50 -21.83
C LYS A 751 11.91 -12.86 -22.64
N GLY A 752 13.02 -13.58 -22.75
CA GLY A 752 14.19 -13.14 -23.51
C GLY A 752 13.90 -13.01 -25.01
N TYR A 753 13.88 -11.78 -25.52
CA TYR A 753 14.01 -11.52 -26.96
C TYR A 753 15.45 -11.86 -27.34
N ALA A 754 15.64 -12.78 -28.30
CA ALA A 754 16.94 -13.04 -28.90
C ALA A 754 17.47 -11.75 -29.56
N ALA A 755 18.24 -10.95 -28.83
CA ALA A 755 18.89 -9.75 -29.35
C ALA A 755 20.22 -9.50 -28.65
N TYR A 756 21.25 -10.27 -29.03
CA TYR A 756 22.60 -9.75 -29.28
C TYR A 756 23.30 -10.67 -30.28
N GLY A 757 22.88 -10.54 -31.55
CA GLY A 757 23.71 -10.84 -32.70
C GLY A 757 24.31 -9.55 -33.23
N VAL A 758 25.32 -9.00 -32.56
CA VAL A 758 26.34 -8.14 -33.17
C VAL A 758 27.67 -8.44 -32.46
N THR A 759 28.58 -9.02 -33.22
CA THR A 759 30.00 -9.14 -32.90
C THR A 759 30.60 -7.77 -32.61
N ASN A 760 31.27 -7.60 -31.48
CA ASN A 760 32.49 -6.79 -31.39
C ASN A 760 33.34 -7.22 -30.19
N GLU A 761 34.64 -7.31 -30.47
CA GLU A 761 35.70 -7.89 -29.67
C GLU A 761 36.06 -7.03 -28.43
N SER A 762 36.25 -7.70 -27.27
CA SER A 762 37.28 -7.52 -26.20
C SER A 762 37.59 -6.12 -25.58
N PRO A 763 38.17 -6.03 -24.35
CA PRO A 763 39.25 -6.88 -23.83
C PRO A 763 39.08 -7.49 -22.42
N ALA A 764 39.78 -8.61 -22.27
CA ALA A 764 39.91 -9.43 -21.06
C ALA A 764 40.73 -8.76 -19.94
N PRO A 765 40.55 -9.16 -18.68
CA PRO A 765 41.49 -8.88 -17.60
C PRO A 765 42.77 -9.73 -17.73
N PRO A 766 43.92 -9.25 -17.21
CA PRO A 766 45.18 -9.95 -17.36
C PRO A 766 45.24 -11.23 -16.53
N SER A 767 45.83 -12.25 -17.14
CA SER A 767 46.15 -13.56 -16.60
C SER A 767 47.05 -13.51 -15.37
N ALA A 768 46.73 -14.31 -14.35
CA ALA A 768 47.71 -14.83 -13.40
C ALA A 768 47.67 -16.36 -13.45
N GLU A 769 48.86 -16.93 -13.56
CA GLU A 769 49.15 -18.29 -13.96
C GLU A 769 48.81 -19.35 -12.91
N GLN A 770 48.46 -20.52 -13.46
CA GLN A 770 48.57 -21.89 -12.98
C GLN A 770 49.32 -22.12 -11.66
N HIS A 771 48.77 -22.96 -10.77
CA HIS A 771 49.44 -24.20 -10.35
C HIS A 771 48.48 -25.21 -9.70
N ALA A 772 48.85 -26.47 -9.85
CA ALA A 772 48.03 -27.67 -9.80
C ALA A 772 47.65 -28.15 -8.39
N ALA A 773 46.56 -28.92 -8.33
CA ALA A 773 46.17 -29.74 -7.19
C ALA A 773 47.23 -30.81 -6.85
N PRO A 774 47.27 -31.26 -5.58
CA PRO A 774 47.00 -32.68 -5.37
C PRO A 774 46.11 -33.00 -4.16
N SER A 775 45.48 -34.18 -4.29
CA SER A 775 44.66 -34.93 -3.33
C SER A 775 45.54 -35.71 -2.31
N PRO A 776 44.99 -36.46 -1.31
CA PRO A 776 45.31 -36.21 0.11
C PRO A 776 45.96 -37.41 0.86
N ALA A 777 46.12 -37.19 2.18
CA ALA A 777 46.35 -38.13 3.31
C ALA A 777 47.80 -38.20 3.85
N PRO A 778 48.07 -38.67 5.11
CA PRO A 778 47.18 -39.00 6.25
C PRO A 778 47.67 -38.51 7.65
N GLU A 779 46.78 -38.68 8.63
CA GLU A 779 46.99 -39.09 10.04
C GLU A 779 48.02 -38.45 11.01
N ARG A 780 47.43 -37.99 12.12
CA ARG A 780 47.74 -38.27 13.55
C ARG A 780 48.79 -37.46 14.34
N ALA A 781 48.24 -36.88 15.41
CA ALA A 781 48.66 -36.97 16.83
C ALA A 781 49.79 -36.06 17.35
N CYS A 782 49.43 -35.21 18.31
CA CYS A 782 49.93 -35.12 19.71
C CYS A 782 49.45 -33.78 20.29
N ASP A 783 48.60 -33.74 21.30
CA ASP A 783 48.72 -34.12 22.72
C ASP A 783 49.09 -32.98 23.65
N GLU A 784 48.40 -33.01 24.79
CA GLU A 784 48.77 -32.52 26.12
C GLU A 784 48.96 -31.02 26.39
N THR A 785 48.05 -30.44 27.16
CA THR A 785 48.18 -30.49 28.64
C THR A 785 46.93 -29.96 29.35
N ALA A 786 46.38 -30.81 30.20
CA ALA A 786 45.28 -30.53 31.11
C ALA A 786 45.81 -30.21 32.52
N ALA A 787 45.14 -29.31 33.24
CA ALA A 787 45.12 -29.35 34.71
C ALA A 787 43.83 -28.72 35.29
N ARG A 788 42.87 -29.61 35.54
CA ARG A 788 41.97 -29.72 36.72
C ARG A 788 41.15 -28.50 37.16
N ALA A 789 39.82 -28.66 37.08
CA ALA A 789 38.89 -28.20 38.12
C ALA A 789 37.90 -29.32 38.45
N ALA A 790 37.70 -29.55 39.75
CA ALA A 790 36.93 -30.64 40.32
C ALA A 790 35.41 -30.43 40.21
N ALA A 791 34.70 -31.56 40.22
CA ALA A 791 33.25 -31.68 40.13
C ALA A 791 32.51 -31.08 41.36
N VAL A 792 31.39 -30.41 41.07
CA VAL A 792 30.26 -30.21 41.99
C VAL A 792 29.03 -30.84 41.34
N ALA A 793 28.34 -31.74 42.03
CA ALA A 793 27.16 -32.42 41.53
C ALA A 793 25.94 -31.46 41.47
N PRO A 794 25.03 -31.60 40.49
CA PRO A 794 23.87 -30.72 40.34
C PRO A 794 22.76 -31.08 41.36
N GLN A 795 22.22 -30.07 42.04
CA GLN A 795 20.94 -30.17 42.76
C GLN A 795 19.78 -30.25 41.76
N GLU A 796 18.75 -31.05 42.07
CA GLU A 796 17.52 -31.11 41.27
C GLU A 796 16.79 -29.74 41.27
N PRO A 797 16.22 -29.31 40.13
CA PRO A 797 15.52 -28.03 40.02
C PRO A 797 14.19 -28.04 40.79
N GLU A 798 13.94 -27.02 41.61
CA GLU A 798 12.66 -26.82 42.30
C GLU A 798 11.48 -26.66 41.32
N PRO A 799 10.27 -27.13 41.69
CA PRO A 799 9.09 -27.04 40.84
C PRO A 799 8.66 -25.58 40.55
N PRO A 800 8.07 -25.30 39.37
CA PRO A 800 7.72 -23.94 38.95
C PRO A 800 6.56 -23.37 39.78
N ARG A 801 6.80 -22.22 40.41
CA ARG A 801 5.81 -21.47 41.20
C ARG A 801 4.75 -20.79 40.31
N ARG A 802 3.49 -20.79 40.75
CA ARG A 802 2.33 -20.20 40.03
C ARG A 802 1.47 -19.39 41.01
N LEU A 803 0.85 -18.30 40.55
CA LEU A 803 0.12 -17.35 41.41
C LEU A 803 -1.34 -17.14 40.95
N HIS A 804 -2.30 -17.40 41.82
CA HIS A 804 -3.72 -17.13 41.63
C HIS A 804 -4.09 -15.86 42.41
N ILE A 805 -4.39 -14.78 41.69
CA ILE A 805 -4.78 -13.49 42.26
C ILE A 805 -6.32 -13.44 42.38
N GLY A 806 -6.82 -13.22 43.59
CA GLY A 806 -8.26 -13.19 43.90
C GLY A 806 -8.87 -14.55 44.22
N GLY A 807 -8.07 -15.62 44.23
CA GLY A 807 -8.56 -16.98 44.51
C GLY A 807 -9.04 -17.18 45.95
N GLU A 808 -9.98 -18.11 46.13
CA GLU A 808 -10.48 -18.52 47.45
C GLU A 808 -10.34 -20.04 47.70
N THR A 809 -10.09 -20.81 46.64
CA THR A 809 -10.01 -22.28 46.69
C THR A 809 -8.60 -22.76 46.35
N PRO A 810 -7.95 -23.58 47.20
CA PRO A 810 -6.60 -24.06 46.96
C PRO A 810 -6.52 -25.00 45.75
N ALA A 811 -5.47 -24.87 44.95
CA ALA A 811 -5.17 -25.76 43.83
C ALA A 811 -3.71 -26.23 43.87
N VAL A 812 -3.46 -27.48 43.48
CA VAL A 812 -2.12 -28.08 43.52
C VAL A 812 -1.15 -27.26 42.67
N GLY A 813 -0.08 -26.74 43.29
CA GLY A 813 0.96 -25.96 42.62
C GLY A 813 0.67 -24.47 42.43
N TRP A 814 -0.43 -23.96 42.99
CA TRP A 814 -0.81 -22.54 42.95
C TRP A 814 -0.78 -21.90 44.34
N GLU A 815 -0.13 -20.75 44.44
CA GLU A 815 -0.18 -19.87 45.60
C GLU A 815 -1.31 -18.85 45.43
N ILE A 816 -2.08 -18.58 46.47
CA ILE A 816 -3.22 -17.64 46.44
C ILE A 816 -2.80 -16.29 47.02
N LEU A 817 -3.01 -15.23 46.24
CA LEU A 817 -2.94 -13.85 46.70
C LEU A 817 -4.33 -13.23 46.76
N ASN A 818 -4.74 -12.76 47.94
CA ASN A 818 -6.03 -12.13 48.15
C ASN A 818 -5.91 -10.90 49.05
N ILE A 819 -6.78 -9.90 48.87
CA ILE A 819 -6.77 -8.68 49.66
C ILE A 819 -7.21 -8.93 51.11
N ALA A 820 -8.05 -9.94 51.34
CA ALA A 820 -8.51 -10.36 52.65
C ALA A 820 -7.79 -11.63 53.12
N ALA A 821 -7.55 -11.74 54.43
CA ALA A 821 -7.02 -12.96 55.02
C ALA A 821 -8.09 -14.06 55.02
N GLY A 822 -7.68 -15.30 54.70
CA GLY A 822 -8.57 -16.45 54.67
C GLY A 822 -7.82 -17.75 54.95
N PRO A 823 -8.53 -18.86 55.20
CA PRO A 823 -7.94 -20.15 55.60
C PRO A 823 -7.03 -20.78 54.53
N HIS A 824 -7.11 -20.31 53.28
CA HIS A 824 -6.36 -20.82 52.12
C HIS A 824 -5.58 -19.73 51.37
N VAL A 825 -5.45 -18.54 51.96
CA VAL A 825 -4.72 -17.42 51.35
C VAL A 825 -3.25 -17.50 51.76
N ASP A 826 -2.36 -17.74 50.81
CA ASP A 826 -0.91 -17.79 51.06
C ASP A 826 -0.31 -16.39 51.23
N HIS A 827 -0.85 -15.40 50.51
CA HIS A 827 -0.35 -14.03 50.49
C HIS A 827 -1.48 -13.02 50.65
N VAL A 828 -1.49 -12.28 51.77
CA VAL A 828 -2.43 -11.15 51.95
C VAL A 828 -1.82 -9.89 51.34
N GLY A 829 -2.46 -9.30 50.33
CA GLY A 829 -1.95 -8.12 49.63
C GLY A 829 -2.85 -7.60 48.52
N ASN A 830 -2.61 -6.36 48.08
CA ASN A 830 -3.31 -5.76 46.95
C ASN A 830 -2.74 -6.30 45.63
N ALA A 831 -3.61 -6.61 44.69
CA ALA A 831 -3.24 -7.09 43.36
C ALA A 831 -2.35 -6.10 42.58
N ASN A 832 -2.43 -4.80 42.89
CA ASN A 832 -1.58 -3.76 42.29
C ASN A 832 -0.15 -3.66 42.86
N ASP A 833 0.16 -4.39 43.95
CA ASP A 833 1.47 -4.37 44.60
C ASP A 833 2.01 -5.80 44.80
N LEU A 834 2.86 -6.23 43.88
CA LEU A 834 3.60 -7.49 43.96
C LEU A 834 5.08 -7.27 44.32
N SER A 835 5.43 -6.13 44.92
CA SER A 835 6.81 -5.75 45.25
C SER A 835 7.51 -6.73 46.19
N ARG A 836 6.73 -7.46 47.00
CA ARG A 836 7.23 -8.55 47.87
C ARG A 836 7.86 -9.71 47.10
N PHE A 837 7.54 -9.86 45.82
CA PHE A 837 8.11 -10.88 44.95
C PHE A 837 9.20 -10.27 44.08
N THR A 838 10.33 -10.96 43.98
CA THR A 838 11.40 -10.58 43.06
C THR A 838 10.94 -10.72 41.61
N ALA A 839 11.62 -10.06 40.68
CA ALA A 839 11.29 -10.22 39.26
C ALA A 839 11.47 -11.69 38.82
N ALA A 840 10.72 -12.13 37.80
CA ALA A 840 10.80 -13.50 37.26
C ALA A 840 10.62 -14.62 38.31
N THR A 841 9.66 -14.45 39.22
CA THR A 841 9.32 -15.43 40.26
C THR A 841 8.36 -16.50 39.76
N PHE A 842 7.28 -16.12 39.07
CA PHE A 842 6.18 -17.03 38.73
C PHE A 842 6.23 -17.48 37.27
N GLN A 843 5.98 -18.76 37.02
CA GLN A 843 5.84 -19.30 35.67
C GLN A 843 4.47 -18.94 35.07
N GLU A 844 3.43 -18.90 35.92
CA GLU A 844 2.06 -18.62 35.52
C GLU A 844 1.37 -17.71 36.53
N ILE A 845 0.56 -16.78 36.03
CA ILE A 845 -0.36 -15.96 36.83
C ILE A 845 -1.77 -16.15 36.30
N TYR A 846 -2.73 -16.34 37.19
CA TYR A 846 -4.16 -16.42 36.89
C TYR A 846 -4.91 -15.37 37.69
N ALA A 847 -5.79 -14.60 37.04
CA ALA A 847 -6.67 -13.63 37.71
C ALA A 847 -8.03 -13.59 37.02
N SER A 848 -9.11 -13.70 37.81
CA SER A 848 -10.50 -13.65 37.31
C SER A 848 -11.27 -12.58 38.06
N HIS A 849 -11.87 -11.65 37.31
CA HIS A 849 -12.69 -10.55 37.83
C HIS A 849 -11.97 -9.63 38.83
N ILE A 850 -10.77 -9.20 38.45
CA ILE A 850 -9.92 -8.30 39.24
C ILE A 850 -9.68 -6.97 38.53
N LEU A 851 -9.47 -6.99 37.21
CA LEU A 851 -9.02 -5.81 36.46
C LEU A 851 -10.12 -4.76 36.27
N GLU A 852 -11.39 -5.16 36.23
CA GLU A 852 -12.54 -4.25 36.11
C GLU A 852 -12.69 -3.31 37.32
N HIS A 853 -12.11 -3.69 38.46
CA HIS A 853 -12.12 -2.90 39.69
C HIS A 853 -11.02 -1.81 39.71
N LEU A 854 -10.08 -1.84 38.75
CA LEU A 854 -8.95 -0.91 38.70
C LEU A 854 -9.27 0.28 37.80
N ASP A 855 -8.87 1.48 38.22
CA ASP A 855 -8.98 2.68 37.38
C ASP A 855 -8.03 2.60 36.18
N TYR A 856 -8.56 2.87 34.97
CA TYR A 856 -7.78 2.76 33.73
C TYR A 856 -6.74 3.88 33.56
N GLN A 857 -6.88 5.02 34.22
CA GLN A 857 -5.92 6.13 34.08
C GLN A 857 -4.68 5.91 34.95
N ARG A 858 -4.81 5.27 36.11
CA ARG A 858 -3.75 5.22 37.12
C ARG A 858 -3.31 3.82 37.52
N GLU A 859 -4.23 2.87 37.61
CA GLU A 859 -3.99 1.61 38.31
C GLU A 859 -3.81 0.42 37.38
N LEU A 860 -4.66 0.30 36.35
CA LEU A 860 -4.72 -0.88 35.48
C LEU A 860 -3.38 -1.19 34.78
N LEU A 861 -2.80 -0.21 34.08
CA LEU A 861 -1.54 -0.41 33.36
C LEU A 861 -0.36 -0.67 34.31
N SER A 862 -0.32 0.04 35.44
CA SER A 862 0.74 -0.12 36.44
C SER A 862 0.73 -1.52 37.07
N THR A 863 -0.49 -2.05 37.31
CA THR A 863 -0.72 -3.38 37.85
C THR A 863 -0.27 -4.45 36.86
N LEU A 864 -0.62 -4.31 35.59
CA LEU A 864 -0.18 -5.25 34.55
C LEU A 864 1.34 -5.22 34.36
N LYS A 865 2.00 -4.05 34.42
CA LYS A 865 3.48 -3.97 34.38
C LYS A 865 4.13 -4.68 35.57
N GLU A 866 3.50 -4.60 36.73
CA GLU A 866 3.96 -5.27 37.94
C GLU A 866 3.79 -6.80 37.85
N TRP A 867 2.68 -7.26 37.28
CA TRP A 867 2.45 -8.68 36.98
C TRP A 867 3.46 -9.18 35.94
N HIS A 868 3.73 -8.39 34.91
CA HIS A 868 4.76 -8.67 33.92
C HIS A 868 6.14 -8.79 34.58
N ARG A 869 6.50 -7.90 35.52
CA ARG A 869 7.78 -7.94 36.23
C ARG A 869 8.01 -9.27 36.95
N VAL A 870 7.03 -9.73 37.73
CA VAL A 870 7.15 -10.95 38.54
C VAL A 870 6.99 -12.24 37.74
N LEU A 871 6.48 -12.18 36.51
CA LEU A 871 6.40 -13.33 35.62
C LEU A 871 7.79 -13.68 35.06
N LYS A 872 8.12 -14.97 34.93
CA LYS A 872 9.36 -15.45 34.30
C LYS A 872 9.37 -15.15 32.80
N PRO A 873 10.56 -15.04 32.17
CA PRO A 873 10.69 -15.22 30.72
C PRO A 873 9.86 -16.42 30.24
N PHE A 874 9.07 -16.22 29.19
CA PHE A 874 8.10 -17.20 28.65
C PHE A 874 6.97 -17.61 29.60
N GLY A 875 6.80 -16.93 30.73
CA GLY A 875 5.67 -17.17 31.62
C GLY A 875 4.35 -16.72 30.99
N THR A 876 3.25 -17.32 31.45
CA THR A 876 1.91 -17.11 30.90
C THR A 876 0.98 -16.42 31.90
N LEU A 877 0.25 -15.42 31.43
CA LEU A 877 -0.81 -14.73 32.16
C LEU A 877 -2.17 -15.18 31.62
N TYR A 878 -3.06 -15.59 32.52
CA TYR A 878 -4.44 -16.00 32.24
C TYR A 878 -5.40 -15.02 32.93
N LEU A 879 -6.33 -14.42 32.17
CA LEU A 879 -7.23 -13.37 32.64
C LEU A 879 -8.69 -13.64 32.28
N SER A 880 -9.60 -13.30 33.18
CA SER A 880 -11.04 -13.19 32.88
C SER A 880 -11.61 -11.89 33.42
N VAL A 881 -12.45 -11.21 32.64
CA VAL A 881 -13.19 -9.98 33.01
C VAL A 881 -14.61 -10.02 32.41
N PRO A 882 -15.57 -9.19 32.85
CA PRO A 882 -16.86 -9.08 32.16
C PRO A 882 -16.69 -8.53 30.74
N ASP A 883 -17.28 -9.19 29.74
CA ASP A 883 -17.19 -8.78 28.32
C ASP A 883 -18.15 -7.62 28.03
N LEU A 884 -17.60 -6.41 27.90
CA LEU A 884 -18.40 -5.20 27.71
C LEU A 884 -19.25 -5.23 26.42
N ASP A 885 -18.75 -5.81 25.33
CA ASP A 885 -19.46 -5.85 24.05
C ASP A 885 -20.68 -6.77 24.13
N VAL A 886 -20.50 -7.93 24.77
CA VAL A 886 -21.59 -8.88 25.03
C VAL A 886 -22.64 -8.26 25.96
N LEU A 887 -22.20 -7.62 27.06
CA LEU A 887 -23.11 -7.02 28.03
C LEU A 887 -23.87 -5.82 27.44
N ALA A 888 -23.24 -4.98 26.63
CA ALA A 888 -23.90 -3.87 25.94
C ALA A 888 -24.99 -4.37 24.97
N ARG A 889 -24.70 -5.42 24.20
CA ARG A 889 -25.68 -6.07 23.32
C ARG A 889 -26.86 -6.65 24.10
N LEU A 890 -26.60 -7.33 25.22
CA LEU A 890 -27.65 -7.85 26.10
C LEU A 890 -28.51 -6.72 26.69
N LEU A 891 -27.89 -5.62 27.14
CA LEU A 891 -28.62 -4.48 27.72
C LEU A 891 -29.61 -3.84 26.72
N LEU A 892 -29.29 -3.86 25.43
CA LEU A 892 -30.11 -3.31 24.36
C LEU A 892 -31.21 -4.27 23.84
N ASP A 893 -31.14 -5.56 24.18
CA ASP A 893 -32.06 -6.60 23.74
C ASP A 893 -33.39 -6.59 24.53
N LYS A 894 -34.25 -5.60 24.21
CA LYS A 894 -35.55 -5.42 24.87
C LYS A 894 -36.59 -6.46 24.46
N GLU A 895 -36.34 -7.21 23.41
CA GLU A 895 -37.24 -8.24 22.90
C GLU A 895 -37.07 -9.55 23.69
N ARG A 896 -35.84 -9.90 24.05
CA ARG A 896 -35.53 -11.10 24.84
C ARG A 896 -35.47 -10.85 26.34
N LEU A 897 -35.04 -9.67 26.78
CA LEU A 897 -34.81 -9.37 28.20
C LEU A 897 -35.81 -8.36 28.78
N ASN A 898 -36.44 -8.74 29.89
CA ASN A 898 -37.31 -7.84 30.64
C ASN A 898 -36.49 -6.78 31.41
N VAL A 899 -37.17 -5.90 32.17
CA VAL A 899 -36.50 -4.82 32.89
C VAL A 899 -35.57 -5.35 34.00
N ASP A 900 -35.98 -6.40 34.72
CA ASP A 900 -35.17 -6.99 35.80
C ASP A 900 -33.92 -7.70 35.24
N ASP A 901 -34.06 -8.39 34.11
CA ASP A 901 -32.93 -9.01 33.41
C ASP A 901 -31.92 -7.96 32.94
N ARG A 902 -32.39 -6.84 32.37
CA ARG A 902 -31.52 -5.73 31.94
C ARG A 902 -30.91 -4.99 33.13
N PHE A 903 -31.60 -4.92 34.26
CA PHE A 903 -31.04 -4.40 35.51
C PHE A 903 -29.92 -5.32 36.05
N ALA A 904 -30.05 -6.64 35.91
CA ALA A 904 -28.98 -7.58 36.25
C ALA A 904 -27.75 -7.40 35.34
N VAL A 905 -27.93 -7.22 34.03
CA VAL A 905 -26.84 -6.92 33.09
C VAL A 905 -26.13 -5.61 33.47
N MET A 906 -26.89 -4.56 33.80
CA MET A 906 -26.32 -3.30 34.27
C MET A 906 -25.45 -3.48 35.53
N ARG A 907 -25.89 -4.31 36.50
CA ARG A 907 -25.08 -4.60 37.70
C ARG A 907 -23.81 -5.39 37.40
N ILE A 908 -23.79 -6.21 36.34
CA ILE A 908 -22.55 -6.88 35.89
C ILE A 908 -21.60 -5.87 35.24
N MET A 909 -22.13 -4.88 34.51
CA MET A 909 -21.30 -3.85 33.87
C MET A 909 -20.66 -2.88 34.88
N PHE A 910 -21.41 -2.45 35.89
CA PHE A 910 -20.97 -1.38 36.80
C PHE A 910 -20.60 -1.87 38.21
N GLY A 911 -20.78 -3.16 38.48
CA GLY A 911 -20.57 -3.78 39.80
C GLY A 911 -21.86 -3.82 40.65
N GLY A 912 -21.84 -4.62 41.70
CA GLY A 912 -22.98 -4.82 42.60
C GLY A 912 -23.21 -3.66 43.58
N HIS A 913 -22.21 -2.79 43.75
CA HIS A 913 -22.16 -1.61 44.64
C HIS A 913 -22.45 -1.92 46.11
N MET A 914 -22.22 -3.17 46.55
CA MET A 914 -22.47 -3.59 47.94
C MET A 914 -21.42 -3.06 48.92
N ASN A 915 -20.22 -2.74 48.43
CA ASN A 915 -19.14 -2.08 49.16
C ASN A 915 -18.15 -1.44 48.16
N GLN A 916 -17.14 -0.73 48.65
CA GLN A 916 -16.17 0.01 47.82
C GLN A 916 -15.36 -0.86 46.84
N HIS A 917 -15.24 -2.17 47.09
CA HIS A 917 -14.54 -3.12 46.23
C HIS A 917 -15.46 -3.81 45.21
N ASP A 918 -16.78 -3.55 45.26
CA ASP A 918 -17.81 -4.11 44.37
C ASP A 918 -18.25 -3.09 43.30
N PHE A 919 -17.39 -2.10 43.01
CA PHE A 919 -17.55 -1.15 41.91
C PHE A 919 -16.65 -1.56 40.75
N HIS A 920 -17.20 -1.60 39.54
CA HIS A 920 -16.39 -1.75 38.34
C HIS A 920 -16.04 -0.35 37.82
N ALA A 921 -14.77 0.02 37.94
CA ALA A 921 -14.23 1.31 37.51
C ALA A 921 -13.97 1.34 36.00
N THR A 922 -13.73 0.17 35.38
CA THR A 922 -13.35 0.06 33.98
C THR A 922 -14.14 -1.05 33.28
N GLY A 923 -14.79 -0.71 32.16
CA GLY A 923 -15.39 -1.70 31.26
C GLY A 923 -14.36 -2.16 30.22
N LEU A 924 -14.19 -3.47 30.06
CA LEU A 924 -13.17 -4.06 29.19
C LEU A 924 -13.83 -4.93 28.11
N ASN A 925 -13.39 -4.74 26.87
CA ASN A 925 -13.61 -5.67 25.76
C ASN A 925 -12.25 -6.17 25.23
N GLU A 926 -12.27 -7.00 24.18
CA GLU A 926 -11.07 -7.64 23.66
C GLU A 926 -10.02 -6.63 23.17
N ASP A 927 -10.45 -5.56 22.51
CA ASP A 927 -9.58 -4.50 22.00
C ASP A 927 -8.89 -3.73 23.14
N PHE A 928 -9.67 -3.28 24.14
CA PHE A 928 -9.14 -2.49 25.25
C PHE A 928 -8.20 -3.31 26.13
N LEU A 929 -8.56 -4.55 26.46
CA LEU A 929 -7.71 -5.41 27.27
C LEU A 929 -6.42 -5.79 26.51
N THR A 930 -6.49 -6.01 25.20
CA THR A 930 -5.32 -6.26 24.34
C THR A 930 -4.37 -5.06 24.32
N TYR A 931 -4.90 -3.84 24.22
CA TYR A 931 -4.11 -2.61 24.32
C TYR A 931 -3.34 -2.53 25.65
N PHE A 932 -4.02 -2.68 26.79
CA PHE A 932 -3.37 -2.58 28.10
C PHE A 932 -2.34 -3.69 28.36
N LEU A 933 -2.57 -4.90 27.84
CA LEU A 933 -1.61 -6.01 27.92
C LEU A 933 -0.32 -5.72 27.13
N ASN A 934 -0.46 -5.20 25.91
CA ASN A 934 0.69 -4.84 25.06
C ASN A 934 1.51 -3.69 25.67
N GLU A 935 0.84 -2.65 26.17
CA GLU A 935 1.50 -1.52 26.85
C GLU A 935 2.22 -1.95 28.14
N ALA A 936 1.77 -3.04 28.78
CA ALA A 936 2.42 -3.62 29.95
C ALA A 936 3.62 -4.54 29.60
N GLY A 937 3.86 -4.81 28.32
CA GLY A 937 4.96 -5.66 27.83
C GLY A 937 4.59 -7.12 27.59
N PHE A 938 3.32 -7.51 27.75
CA PHE A 938 2.88 -8.84 27.37
C PHE A 938 2.68 -8.93 25.85
N LEU A 939 2.97 -10.10 25.29
CA LEU A 939 2.78 -10.41 23.87
C LEU A 939 1.83 -11.57 23.67
N MET A 940 1.32 -11.69 22.44
CA MET A 940 0.35 -12.71 22.01
C MET A 940 -0.92 -12.75 22.89
N PRO A 941 -1.53 -11.60 23.26
CA PRO A 941 -2.85 -11.63 23.88
C PRO A 941 -3.83 -12.32 22.92
N ARG A 942 -4.50 -13.36 23.39
CA ARG A 942 -5.48 -14.11 22.60
C ARG A 942 -6.70 -14.42 23.44
N ARG A 943 -7.88 -14.28 22.85
CA ARG A 943 -9.13 -14.76 23.44
C ARG A 943 -9.18 -16.27 23.46
N VAL A 944 -9.71 -16.83 24.53
CA VAL A 944 -10.07 -18.24 24.65
C VAL A 944 -11.53 -18.35 25.06
N GLU A 945 -12.18 -19.45 24.73
CA GLU A 945 -13.58 -19.63 25.09
C GLU A 945 -13.74 -19.81 26.61
N ARG A 946 -12.93 -20.70 27.21
CA ARG A 946 -12.90 -20.94 28.67
C ARG A 946 -11.47 -21.21 29.13
N LEU A 947 -11.14 -20.80 30.35
CA LEU A 947 -9.83 -21.06 30.95
C LEU A 947 -9.76 -22.44 31.61
N GLU A 948 -10.89 -22.98 32.10
CA GLU A 948 -11.05 -24.34 32.67
C GLU A 948 -10.12 -24.72 33.85
N MET A 949 -9.29 -23.79 34.34
CA MET A 949 -8.35 -24.00 35.44
C MET A 949 -9.02 -23.95 36.82
N PHE A 950 -10.02 -23.10 36.98
CA PHE A 950 -10.75 -22.88 38.22
C PHE A 950 -12.26 -22.82 37.95
N ARG A 951 -13.08 -23.23 38.94
CA ARG A 951 -14.54 -23.08 38.87
C ARG A 951 -14.91 -21.70 39.40
N ASP A 952 -14.76 -20.70 38.56
CA ASP A 952 -15.03 -19.30 38.90
C ASP A 952 -15.86 -18.60 37.79
N THR A 953 -15.88 -17.28 37.85
CA THR A 953 -16.59 -16.39 36.95
C THR A 953 -16.08 -16.40 35.50
N SER A 954 -14.93 -17.02 35.20
CA SER A 954 -14.41 -17.22 33.83
C SER A 954 -15.32 -18.06 32.94
N SER A 955 -16.24 -18.82 33.54
CA SER A 955 -17.22 -19.64 32.83
C SER A 955 -18.66 -19.13 32.96
N MET A 956 -18.85 -17.89 33.43
CA MET A 956 -20.17 -17.35 33.74
C MET A 956 -21.01 -17.12 32.48
N GLU A 957 -22.26 -17.62 32.52
CA GLU A 957 -23.25 -17.40 31.48
C GLU A 957 -24.45 -16.63 32.01
N PHE A 958 -25.01 -15.75 31.17
CA PHE A 958 -26.28 -15.09 31.42
C PHE A 958 -27.25 -15.43 30.28
N LYS A 959 -28.37 -16.08 30.63
CA LYS A 959 -29.39 -16.54 29.67
C LYS A 959 -28.84 -17.38 28.51
N GLY A 960 -27.82 -18.20 28.78
CA GLY A 960 -27.19 -19.10 27.81
C GLY A 960 -26.12 -18.45 26.93
N GLU A 961 -25.71 -17.22 27.22
CA GLU A 961 -24.57 -16.58 26.58
C GLU A 961 -23.42 -16.43 27.56
N LEU A 962 -22.20 -16.77 27.14
CA LEU A 962 -20.99 -16.54 27.90
C LEU A 962 -20.74 -15.02 28.00
N ILE A 963 -20.65 -14.52 29.22
CA ILE A 963 -20.49 -13.08 29.50
C ILE A 963 -19.10 -12.72 30.01
N SER A 964 -18.19 -13.68 30.08
CA SER A 964 -16.78 -13.48 30.42
C SER A 964 -15.92 -13.34 29.16
N LEU A 965 -15.03 -12.37 29.19
CA LEU A 965 -13.92 -12.22 28.26
C LEU A 965 -12.69 -12.91 28.87
N ASN A 966 -12.34 -14.07 28.33
CA ASN A 966 -11.18 -14.84 28.76
C ASN A 966 -9.98 -14.63 27.83
N MET A 967 -8.84 -14.23 28.37
CA MET A 967 -7.62 -13.88 27.62
C MET A 967 -6.39 -14.61 28.15
N VAL A 968 -5.45 -14.92 27.26
CA VAL A 968 -4.13 -15.48 27.60
C VAL A 968 -3.03 -14.63 26.96
N ALA A 969 -1.99 -14.25 27.70
CA ALA A 969 -0.85 -13.48 27.20
C ALA A 969 0.49 -13.99 27.77
N ARG A 970 1.63 -13.63 27.16
CA ARG A 970 2.96 -14.16 27.53
C ARG A 970 4.02 -13.08 27.68
N LYS A 971 5.05 -13.35 28.48
CA LYS A 971 6.25 -12.51 28.64
C LYS A 971 7.42 -13.00 27.77
N LEU A 972 8.15 -12.09 27.12
CA LEU A 972 9.38 -12.40 26.36
C LEU A 972 10.61 -12.70 27.26
N PRO A 973 11.65 -13.38 26.75
CA PRO A 973 12.98 -13.33 27.35
C PRO A 973 13.54 -11.91 27.20
N GLY A 974 13.96 -11.34 28.34
CA GLY A 974 14.58 -10.02 28.40
C GLY A 974 16.05 -10.04 28.04
#